data_AF-A0A9X3F2Q0-F1
#
_entry.id   AF-A0A9X3F2Q0-F1
#
_cell.length_a   1.000
_cell.length_b   1.000
_cell.length_c   1.000
_cell.angle_alpha   90.00
_cell.angle_beta   90.00
_cell.angle_gamma   90.00
#
_symmetry.space_group_name_H-M   'P 1'
#
loop_
_entity.id
_entity.type
_entity.pdbx_description
1 polymer ?
#
loop_
_entity_poly.entity_id
_entity_poly.type
_entity_poly.pdbx_seq_one_letter_code
_entity_poly.pdbx_strand_id
1 'polypeptide(L)'
;MRILIFVLLILPFSMLAQNIGNQMLKQDIAIRHTQRSGFTDEKVNSVIFNKNQLVAILDNTNFTWDGKQWKSAGYKTKENDLKVSGLPGCAGNILASIIYKGDKYAGTEKGFFVQKWGQNEWEELIPRDDKYRWAPYNVSALVIDSKEQLWFGAEQGVGCLNNEQWKLYSGKEGLPYNHFTTAAAGPDGIIWFGTEKGAIRFENGQFYYRFSLRWLPDDYINGIAVEKNGTAWFATNKGIGQIISREMTFNEKSKHFVRLTETRHQRMGFIAPNELEIPYDTASFKPGISDNDGMYTSMYGAAQAFRFALTGETEAKELAVRSFEACKWLVDITHEPGFVARVIVPHDWPEPLANPEYSHQMNVTRQESDPFWKDINPRFVKSKDGKYLWKCDTSSDELAGHYFFYGVYYDLVAKTEAEKAPVREVVAAITDHLIRNGFYLRDHDGKPTRWGDFSPEFCNSVWGWDQRGLNSMMMLSFLNVAKHVTGDSKYDEAAALLRDKYNYHINAMHGKEFFPPENVVPWDNNLCLMSMFGLLNYEENPELQIMYRMSLENSWLHISKQNNAFWNTLYAAMAGNFKKQVEKGIFDENVFSDAGGFTKMATKEFSNYPDPGCSIKKTLERIPLDLIGYEMDNTHRLDVEFDPTPGQESTMGWRVDGYAVPVDERGHVRQDRDGFALHYSEVGGIKAEQEGTFFLLPYYMAQYYNLLK
;
A
#
# COMPACT_ATOMS: atom_id res chain seq x y z
N MET A 1 -51.02 -39.34 22.67
CA MET A 1 -50.49 -37.98 22.82
C MET A 1 -48.98 -38.09 23.07
N ARG A 2 -48.15 -38.01 22.02
CA ARG A 2 -46.68 -38.08 22.10
C ARG A 2 -46.13 -36.77 21.55
N ILE A 3 -45.39 -36.06 22.39
CA ILE A 3 -44.75 -34.78 22.08
C ILE A 3 -43.42 -35.08 21.38
N LEU A 4 -43.24 -34.60 20.15
CA LEU A 4 -41.97 -34.58 19.43
C LEU A 4 -41.30 -33.22 19.69
N ILE A 5 -40.12 -33.25 20.31
CA ILE A 5 -39.22 -32.10 20.43
C ILE A 5 -38.30 -32.12 19.21
N PHE A 6 -38.41 -31.11 18.35
CA PHE A 6 -37.43 -30.85 17.28
C PHE A 6 -36.27 -30.05 17.87
N VAL A 7 -35.10 -30.68 18.00
CA VAL A 7 -33.83 -29.98 18.23
C VAL A 7 -33.29 -29.58 16.86
N LEU A 8 -33.35 -28.29 16.55
CA LEU A 8 -32.63 -27.70 15.41
C LEU A 8 -31.13 -27.68 15.74
N LEU A 9 -30.40 -28.63 15.19
CA LEU A 9 -28.94 -28.59 15.12
C LEU A 9 -28.54 -27.47 14.14
N ILE A 10 -28.09 -26.35 14.70
CA ILE A 10 -27.36 -25.32 13.95
C ILE A 10 -26.00 -25.92 13.61
N LEU A 11 -25.88 -26.49 12.41
CA LEU A 11 -24.59 -26.80 11.83
C LEU A 11 -23.96 -25.49 11.34
N PRO A 12 -22.72 -25.14 11.73
CA PRO A 12 -22.03 -24.05 11.10
C PRO A 12 -21.79 -24.44 9.64
N PHE A 13 -22.31 -23.64 8.72
CA PHE A 13 -21.95 -23.71 7.30
C PHE A 13 -20.48 -23.30 7.18
N SER A 14 -19.55 -24.21 7.44
CA SER A 14 -18.19 -24.07 6.94
C SER A 14 -18.23 -24.37 5.44
N MET A 15 -18.53 -23.35 4.64
CA MET A 15 -17.99 -23.37 3.29
C MET A 15 -16.48 -23.58 3.45
N LEU A 16 -15.96 -24.64 2.83
CA LEU A 16 -14.52 -24.88 2.70
C LEU A 16 -13.92 -23.68 1.95
N ALA A 17 -13.59 -22.62 2.68
CA ALA A 17 -12.77 -21.54 2.17
C ALA A 17 -11.46 -22.20 1.72
N GLN A 18 -11.09 -22.01 0.46
CA GLN A 18 -9.77 -22.42 0.01
C GLN A 18 -8.76 -21.65 0.85
N ASN A 19 -8.00 -22.37 1.67
CA ASN A 19 -7.01 -21.79 2.56
C ASN A 19 -5.82 -21.30 1.72
N ILE A 20 -5.95 -20.11 1.14
CA ILE A 20 -4.90 -19.40 0.39
C ILE A 20 -3.71 -19.07 1.29
N GLY A 21 -3.86 -19.18 2.61
CA GLY A 21 -2.76 -19.05 3.54
C GLY A 21 -1.56 -19.96 3.24
N ASN A 22 -1.78 -21.13 2.62
CA ASN A 22 -0.72 -22.05 2.19
C ASN A 22 -0.28 -21.86 0.73
N GLN A 23 -0.87 -20.92 -0.01
CA GLN A 23 -0.44 -20.62 -1.36
C GLN A 23 0.98 -20.05 -1.33
N MET A 24 1.85 -20.62 -2.15
CA MET A 24 3.22 -20.14 -2.34
C MET A 24 3.22 -18.84 -3.15
N LEU A 25 3.97 -17.85 -2.68
CA LEU A 25 4.31 -16.62 -3.36
C LEU A 25 5.83 -16.42 -3.39
N LYS A 26 6.30 -15.68 -4.39
CA LYS A 26 7.70 -15.29 -4.54
C LYS A 26 7.87 -13.86 -4.00
N GLN A 27 8.56 -13.73 -2.88
CA GLN A 27 8.87 -12.44 -2.27
C GLN A 27 10.30 -12.04 -2.62
N ASP A 28 10.45 -10.98 -3.41
CA ASP A 28 11.77 -10.41 -3.68
C ASP A 28 12.29 -9.69 -2.42
N ILE A 29 13.58 -9.86 -2.14
CA ILE A 29 14.32 -9.24 -1.04
C ILE A 29 15.60 -8.63 -1.62
N ALA A 30 15.83 -7.35 -1.35
CA ALA A 30 17.05 -6.65 -1.72
C ALA A 30 18.07 -6.70 -0.58
N ILE A 31 19.31 -6.99 -0.91
CA ILE A 31 20.47 -6.92 -0.02
C ILE A 31 21.51 -6.01 -0.69
N ARG A 32 22.04 -5.06 0.07
CA ARG A 32 23.03 -4.09 -0.39
C ARG A 32 24.38 -4.44 0.23
N HIS A 33 25.35 -4.77 -0.61
CA HIS A 33 26.73 -5.06 -0.20
C HIS A 33 27.56 -3.79 -0.37
N THR A 34 27.79 -3.10 0.74
CA THR A 34 28.42 -1.78 0.83
C THR A 34 29.45 -1.77 1.97
N GLN A 35 30.11 -0.64 2.22
CA GLN A 35 30.99 -0.46 3.38
C GLN A 35 30.31 -0.84 4.70
N ARG A 36 29.01 -0.56 4.82
CA ARG A 36 28.21 -0.92 6.01
C ARG A 36 28.12 -2.43 6.24
N SER A 37 28.15 -3.24 5.18
CA SER A 37 28.06 -4.70 5.25
C SER A 37 29.43 -5.38 5.12
N GLY A 38 30.53 -4.64 5.29
CA GLY A 38 31.89 -5.18 5.19
C GLY A 38 32.41 -5.34 3.76
N PHE A 39 31.80 -4.66 2.78
CA PHE A 39 32.30 -4.54 1.41
C PHE A 39 32.89 -3.13 1.16
N THR A 40 33.09 -2.72 -0.10
CA THR A 40 33.50 -1.36 -0.47
C THR A 40 32.33 -0.59 -1.08
N ASP A 41 32.34 0.73 -0.92
CA ASP A 41 31.41 1.66 -1.61
C ASP A 41 31.98 2.15 -2.96
N GLU A 42 33.11 1.59 -3.39
CA GLU A 42 33.70 1.89 -4.69
C GLU A 42 32.85 1.36 -5.86
N LYS A 43 33.10 1.92 -7.04
CA LYS A 43 32.51 1.46 -8.29
C LYS A 43 32.93 0.02 -8.58
N VAL A 44 31.93 -0.84 -8.77
CA VAL A 44 32.12 -2.20 -9.27
C VAL A 44 31.86 -2.20 -10.77
N ASN A 45 32.88 -2.56 -11.54
CA ASN A 45 32.85 -2.52 -13.00
C ASN A 45 32.06 -3.69 -13.59
N SER A 46 32.22 -4.89 -13.03
CA SER A 46 31.43 -6.03 -13.43
C SER A 46 31.32 -7.07 -12.32
N VAL A 47 30.34 -7.96 -12.45
CA VAL A 47 30.14 -9.12 -11.60
C VAL A 47 29.97 -10.34 -12.49
N ILE A 48 30.75 -11.39 -12.25
CA ILE A 48 30.79 -12.59 -13.10
C ILE A 48 30.90 -13.87 -12.27
N PHE A 49 30.59 -15.01 -12.88
CA PHE A 49 30.92 -16.32 -12.31
C PHE A 49 32.21 -16.87 -12.92
N ASN A 50 33.21 -17.12 -12.08
CA ASN A 50 34.43 -17.83 -12.44
C ASN A 50 34.44 -19.19 -11.73
N LYS A 51 34.32 -20.30 -12.48
CA LYS A 51 34.25 -21.68 -11.93
C LYS A 51 33.21 -21.82 -10.79
N ASN A 52 32.02 -21.27 -11.00
CA ASN A 52 30.90 -21.21 -10.04
C ASN A 52 31.14 -20.33 -8.80
N GLN A 53 32.26 -19.61 -8.71
CA GLN A 53 32.47 -18.60 -7.68
C GLN A 53 32.09 -17.23 -8.25
N LEU A 54 31.28 -16.47 -7.50
CA LEU A 54 30.94 -15.10 -7.85
C LEU A 54 32.16 -14.20 -7.60
N VAL A 55 32.49 -13.37 -8.59
CA VAL A 55 33.62 -12.45 -8.57
C VAL A 55 33.13 -11.05 -8.92
N ALA A 56 33.45 -10.08 -8.07
CA ALA A 56 33.29 -8.66 -8.35
C ALA A 56 34.62 -8.07 -8.82
N ILE A 57 34.58 -7.33 -9.92
CA ILE A 57 35.75 -6.76 -10.58
C ILE A 57 35.72 -5.25 -10.42
N LEU A 58 36.76 -4.68 -9.81
CA LEU A 58 36.97 -3.24 -9.68
C LEU A 58 38.31 -2.87 -10.35
N ASP A 59 38.59 -1.58 -10.50
CA ASP A 59 39.78 -1.09 -11.20
C ASP A 59 41.09 -1.64 -10.61
N ASN A 60 41.17 -1.73 -9.28
CA ASN A 60 42.41 -2.03 -8.56
C ASN A 60 42.41 -3.37 -7.84
N THR A 61 41.25 -3.95 -7.55
CA THR A 61 41.13 -5.16 -6.73
C THR A 61 39.89 -5.94 -7.12
N ASN A 62 39.99 -7.27 -7.10
CA ASN A 62 38.82 -8.14 -7.28
C ASN A 62 38.35 -8.65 -5.93
N PHE A 63 37.08 -8.99 -5.82
CA PHE A 63 36.54 -9.65 -4.64
C PHE A 63 35.82 -10.94 -5.04
N THR A 64 35.85 -11.93 -4.17
CA THR A 64 35.17 -13.21 -4.34
C THR A 64 34.14 -13.38 -3.23
N TRP A 65 32.98 -13.92 -3.58
CA TRP A 65 31.95 -14.29 -2.61
C TRP A 65 32.17 -15.73 -2.14
N ASP A 66 32.18 -15.95 -0.83
CA ASP A 66 32.31 -17.29 -0.24
C ASP A 66 30.96 -17.90 0.21
N GLY A 67 29.84 -17.24 -0.13
CA GLY A 67 28.50 -17.59 0.33
C GLY A 67 28.03 -16.79 1.55
N LYS A 68 28.92 -16.07 2.23
CA LYS A 68 28.59 -15.26 3.41
C LYS A 68 29.20 -13.86 3.39
N GLN A 69 30.42 -13.71 2.86
CA GLN A 69 31.15 -12.45 2.85
C GLN A 69 32.03 -12.32 1.60
N TRP A 70 32.40 -11.09 1.30
CA TRP A 70 33.34 -10.74 0.24
C TRP A 70 34.78 -10.81 0.74
N LYS A 71 35.67 -11.38 -0.08
CA LYS A 71 37.12 -11.47 0.20
C LYS A 71 37.93 -10.96 -0.99
N SER A 72 38.96 -10.17 -0.74
CA SER A 72 39.84 -9.71 -1.80
C SER A 72 40.53 -10.90 -2.50
N ALA A 73 40.59 -10.84 -3.82
CA ALA A 73 41.19 -11.83 -4.68
C ALA A 73 42.48 -11.23 -5.28
N GLY A 74 43.61 -11.91 -5.06
CA GLY A 74 44.94 -11.45 -5.48
C GLY A 74 45.26 -11.67 -6.96
N TYR A 75 44.27 -11.78 -7.84
CA TYR A 75 44.48 -12.05 -9.27
C TYR A 75 43.57 -11.20 -10.15
N LYS A 76 44.11 -10.76 -11.30
CA LYS A 76 43.35 -10.08 -12.34
C LYS A 76 42.63 -11.12 -13.21
N THR A 77 41.31 -11.05 -13.27
CA THR A 77 40.52 -11.73 -14.29
C THR A 77 40.49 -10.90 -15.57
N LYS A 78 40.58 -11.56 -16.73
CA LYS A 78 40.26 -10.95 -18.03
C LYS A 78 38.87 -11.40 -18.42
N GLU A 79 38.02 -10.46 -18.83
CA GLU A 79 36.79 -10.77 -19.55
C GLU A 79 37.17 -11.37 -20.92
N ASN A 80 36.44 -12.42 -21.30
CA ASN A 80 36.57 -13.04 -22.62
C ASN A 80 35.51 -12.44 -23.52
N ASP A 81 35.81 -11.30 -24.13
CA ASP A 81 34.94 -10.75 -25.16
C ASP A 81 35.02 -11.58 -26.44
N LEU A 82 33.87 -11.85 -27.02
CA LEU A 82 33.78 -12.39 -28.36
C LEU A 82 34.42 -11.38 -29.32
N LYS A 83 35.51 -11.76 -30.00
CA LYS A 83 36.13 -10.87 -30.99
C LYS A 83 35.25 -10.79 -32.23
N VAL A 84 34.55 -9.67 -32.39
CA VAL A 84 33.81 -9.31 -33.60
C VAL A 84 34.69 -8.39 -34.47
N SER A 85 34.78 -8.70 -35.76
CA SER A 85 35.55 -7.93 -36.75
C SER A 85 34.85 -7.92 -38.11
N GLY A 86 35.13 -6.92 -38.94
CA GLY A 86 34.60 -6.84 -40.31
C GLY A 86 33.20 -6.23 -40.41
N LEU A 87 32.70 -5.56 -39.37
CA LEU A 87 31.47 -4.77 -39.44
C LEU A 87 31.64 -3.58 -40.41
N PRO A 88 30.56 -3.14 -41.07
CA PRO A 88 30.57 -1.94 -41.90
C PRO A 88 31.02 -0.70 -41.10
N GLY A 89 31.77 0.21 -41.71
CA GLY A 89 32.25 1.42 -41.02
C GLY A 89 31.14 2.33 -40.49
N CYS A 90 29.92 2.24 -41.02
CA CYS A 90 28.75 2.95 -40.52
C CYS A 90 28.21 2.40 -39.19
N ALA A 91 28.63 1.20 -38.75
CA ALA A 91 28.13 0.54 -37.55
C ALA A 91 28.53 1.21 -36.24
N GLY A 92 29.62 2.01 -36.21
CA GLY A 92 30.14 2.59 -34.97
C GLY A 92 30.78 1.54 -34.04
N ASN A 93 30.90 1.85 -32.75
CA ASN A 93 31.50 0.92 -31.79
C ASN A 93 30.56 -0.26 -31.48
N ILE A 94 31.15 -1.45 -31.30
CA ILE A 94 30.43 -2.63 -30.82
C ILE A 94 30.18 -2.43 -29.32
N LEU A 95 28.92 -2.57 -28.91
CA LEU A 95 28.49 -2.45 -27.53
C LEU A 95 28.20 -3.82 -26.91
N ALA A 96 27.66 -4.75 -27.71
CA ALA A 96 27.40 -6.12 -27.29
C ALA A 96 27.53 -7.09 -28.46
N SER A 97 27.82 -8.37 -28.18
CA SER A 97 27.81 -9.41 -29.19
C SER A 97 27.50 -10.79 -28.61
N ILE A 98 26.89 -11.65 -29.43
CA ILE A 98 26.50 -13.00 -29.02
C ILE A 98 26.43 -13.95 -30.22
N ILE A 99 26.62 -15.25 -29.97
CA ILE A 99 26.36 -16.29 -30.97
C ILE A 99 25.00 -16.92 -30.64
N TYR A 100 24.08 -16.89 -31.60
CA TYR A 100 22.75 -17.48 -31.45
C TYR A 100 22.46 -18.39 -32.65
N LYS A 101 22.21 -19.67 -32.39
CA LYS A 101 21.94 -20.72 -33.41
C LYS A 101 22.99 -20.75 -34.55
N GLY A 102 24.26 -20.49 -34.21
CA GLY A 102 25.39 -20.46 -35.14
C GLY A 102 25.64 -19.09 -35.78
N ASP A 103 24.64 -18.21 -35.86
CA ASP A 103 24.81 -16.86 -36.38
C ASP A 103 25.46 -15.95 -35.32
N LYS A 104 26.30 -15.02 -35.78
CA LYS A 104 26.86 -13.99 -34.89
C LYS A 104 25.98 -12.75 -34.96
N TYR A 105 25.61 -12.23 -33.80
CA TYR A 105 24.87 -10.99 -33.66
C TYR A 105 25.76 -9.95 -32.99
N ALA A 106 25.73 -8.73 -33.50
CA ALA A 106 26.48 -7.60 -32.96
C ALA A 106 25.57 -6.38 -32.82
N GLY A 107 25.44 -5.91 -31.59
CA GLY A 107 24.78 -4.67 -31.26
C GLY A 107 25.81 -3.54 -31.18
N THR A 108 25.51 -2.41 -31.80
CA THR A 108 26.46 -1.30 -31.93
C THR A 108 25.81 0.03 -31.59
N GLU A 109 26.62 1.10 -31.52
CA GLU A 109 26.13 2.47 -31.35
C GLU A 109 25.14 2.89 -32.43
N LYS A 110 25.27 2.37 -33.65
CA LYS A 110 24.53 2.84 -34.84
C LYS A 110 23.70 1.77 -35.55
N GLY A 111 23.63 0.55 -35.02
CA GLY A 111 22.91 -0.53 -35.70
C GLY A 111 22.84 -1.82 -34.89
N PHE A 112 22.07 -2.76 -35.44
CA PHE A 112 22.05 -4.16 -35.01
C PHE A 112 22.35 -5.03 -36.22
N PHE A 113 23.35 -5.91 -36.13
CA PHE A 113 23.83 -6.66 -37.29
C PHE A 113 23.87 -8.16 -37.02
N VAL A 114 23.70 -8.94 -38.09
CA VAL A 114 23.89 -10.40 -38.09
C VAL A 114 24.89 -10.81 -39.17
N GLN A 115 25.77 -11.73 -38.82
CA GLN A 115 26.60 -12.47 -39.77
C GLN A 115 26.15 -13.93 -39.72
N LYS A 116 25.53 -14.38 -40.82
CA LYS A 116 25.02 -15.74 -40.94
C LYS A 116 26.16 -16.76 -40.95
N TRP A 117 25.92 -17.94 -40.37
CA TRP A 117 26.91 -19.02 -40.40
C TRP A 117 27.37 -19.33 -41.83
N GLY A 118 28.68 -19.33 -42.07
CA GLY A 118 29.27 -19.58 -43.38
C GLY A 118 29.31 -18.37 -44.33
N GLN A 119 28.78 -17.22 -43.92
CA GLN A 119 28.89 -15.96 -44.65
C GLN A 119 29.92 -15.03 -43.99
N ASN A 120 30.60 -14.23 -44.80
CA ASN A 120 31.57 -13.23 -44.33
C ASN A 120 30.98 -11.82 -44.23
N GLU A 121 29.83 -11.57 -44.83
CA GLU A 121 29.17 -10.27 -44.83
C GLU A 121 28.26 -10.12 -43.62
N TRP A 122 28.15 -8.88 -43.13
CA TRP A 122 27.22 -8.50 -42.06
C TRP A 122 26.00 -7.84 -42.69
N GLU A 123 24.83 -8.28 -42.28
CA GLU A 123 23.55 -7.70 -42.67
C GLU A 123 22.98 -6.89 -41.51
N GLU A 124 22.47 -5.69 -41.79
CA GLU A 124 21.73 -4.90 -40.80
C GLU A 124 20.37 -5.54 -40.55
N LEU A 125 20.07 -5.77 -39.27
CA LEU A 125 18.79 -6.28 -38.81
C LEU A 125 17.82 -5.14 -38.58
N ILE A 126 16.64 -5.27 -39.16
CA ILE A 126 15.49 -4.38 -38.96
C ILE A 126 14.37 -5.20 -38.31
N PRO A 127 14.39 -5.42 -36.98
CA PRO A 127 13.34 -6.14 -36.27
C PRO A 127 11.97 -5.53 -36.52
N ARG A 128 10.95 -6.38 -36.67
CA ARG A 128 9.57 -5.95 -36.91
C ARG A 128 8.56 -6.93 -36.34
N ASP A 129 7.49 -6.38 -35.80
CA ASP A 129 6.27 -7.09 -35.43
C ASP A 129 5.05 -6.36 -36.03
N ASP A 130 3.84 -6.70 -35.56
CA ASP A 130 2.61 -6.10 -36.08
C ASP A 130 2.47 -4.60 -35.77
N LYS A 131 3.17 -4.09 -34.75
CA LYS A 131 3.06 -2.70 -34.28
C LYS A 131 4.25 -1.85 -34.70
N TYR A 132 5.43 -2.45 -34.79
CA TYR A 132 6.69 -1.73 -34.87
C TYR A 132 7.60 -2.28 -35.96
N ARG A 133 8.44 -1.39 -36.49
CA ARG A 133 9.59 -1.72 -37.33
C ARG A 133 10.73 -0.81 -36.90
N TRP A 134 11.80 -1.39 -36.37
CA TRP A 134 12.91 -0.62 -35.80
C TRP A 134 14.17 -0.78 -36.62
N ALA A 135 14.90 0.33 -36.81
CA ALA A 135 16.32 0.34 -37.17
C ALA A 135 17.10 0.63 -35.87
N PRO A 136 17.46 -0.40 -35.09
CA PRO A 136 17.91 -0.20 -33.72
C PRO A 136 19.27 0.51 -33.65
N TYR A 137 19.47 1.34 -32.65
CA TYR A 137 20.77 1.93 -32.32
C TYR A 137 21.01 1.87 -30.81
N ASN A 138 22.25 2.10 -30.38
CA ASN A 138 22.69 1.87 -28.99
C ASN A 138 22.30 0.48 -28.46
N VAL A 139 22.60 -0.57 -29.24
CA VAL A 139 22.25 -1.95 -28.86
C VAL A 139 23.31 -2.51 -27.90
N SER A 140 23.17 -2.19 -26.62
CA SER A 140 24.13 -2.51 -25.54
C SER A 140 23.76 -3.74 -24.71
N ALA A 141 22.54 -4.27 -24.87
CA ALA A 141 22.08 -5.48 -24.20
C ALA A 141 21.79 -6.56 -25.24
N LEU A 142 22.49 -7.70 -25.16
CA LEU A 142 22.23 -8.90 -25.95
C LEU A 142 22.36 -10.14 -25.08
N VAL A 143 21.33 -10.98 -25.07
CA VAL A 143 21.31 -12.18 -24.23
C VAL A 143 20.41 -13.27 -24.82
N ILE A 144 20.74 -14.53 -24.56
CA ILE A 144 19.87 -15.67 -24.86
C ILE A 144 19.27 -16.18 -23.55
N ASP A 145 17.95 -16.28 -23.49
CA ASP A 145 17.27 -16.80 -22.31
C ASP A 145 17.34 -18.32 -22.20
N SER A 146 16.85 -18.87 -21.08
CA SER A 146 16.79 -20.32 -20.85
C SER A 146 15.75 -21.05 -21.69
N LYS A 147 14.96 -20.34 -22.52
CA LYS A 147 14.02 -20.88 -23.51
C LYS A 147 14.57 -20.76 -24.94
N GLU A 148 15.86 -20.48 -25.08
CA GLU A 148 16.57 -20.29 -26.35
C GLU A 148 16.00 -19.15 -27.21
N GLN A 149 15.52 -18.08 -26.59
CA GLN A 149 15.08 -16.86 -27.26
C GLN A 149 16.19 -15.82 -27.20
N LEU A 150 16.43 -15.12 -28.32
CA LEU A 150 17.40 -14.03 -28.37
C LEU A 150 16.71 -12.72 -27.99
N TRP A 151 17.27 -12.03 -27.01
CA TRP A 151 16.80 -10.74 -26.52
C TRP A 151 17.81 -9.65 -26.85
N PHE A 152 17.31 -8.46 -27.19
CA PHE A 152 18.10 -7.25 -27.28
C PHE A 152 17.46 -6.09 -26.52
N GLY A 153 18.28 -5.18 -26.02
CA GLY A 153 17.88 -3.85 -25.57
C GLY A 153 18.58 -2.79 -26.43
N ALA A 154 17.81 -1.82 -26.90
CA ALA A 154 18.22 -0.72 -27.76
C ALA A 154 17.50 0.57 -27.33
N GLU A 155 17.88 1.72 -27.90
CA GLU A 155 17.20 2.97 -27.57
C GLU A 155 15.69 2.92 -27.85
N GLN A 156 15.26 2.18 -28.87
CA GLN A 156 13.84 2.04 -29.20
C GLN A 156 13.05 1.19 -28.20
N GLY A 157 13.74 0.36 -27.41
CA GLY A 157 13.13 -0.55 -26.45
C GLY A 157 13.74 -1.94 -26.46
N VAL A 158 12.94 -2.94 -26.07
CA VAL A 158 13.37 -4.35 -25.97
C VAL A 158 12.78 -5.15 -27.12
N GLY A 159 13.57 -6.04 -27.71
CA GLY A 159 13.08 -7.03 -28.67
C GLY A 159 13.40 -8.47 -28.26
N CYS A 160 12.48 -9.37 -28.55
CA CYS A 160 12.61 -10.81 -28.34
C CYS A 160 12.41 -11.53 -29.67
N LEU A 161 13.38 -12.34 -30.08
CA LEU A 161 13.30 -13.22 -31.24
C LEU A 161 12.99 -14.64 -30.79
N ASN A 162 11.80 -15.11 -31.11
CA ASN A 162 11.36 -16.48 -30.86
C ASN A 162 10.81 -17.07 -32.16
N ASN A 163 11.32 -18.24 -32.57
CA ASN A 163 10.90 -18.93 -33.81
C ASN A 163 10.85 -18.00 -35.04
N GLU A 164 11.92 -17.24 -35.27
CA GLU A 164 12.06 -16.28 -36.39
C GLU A 164 11.11 -15.08 -36.35
N GLN A 165 10.27 -14.96 -35.32
CA GLN A 165 9.37 -13.83 -35.11
C GLN A 165 9.89 -12.91 -34.02
N TRP A 166 9.88 -11.61 -34.31
CA TRP A 166 10.17 -10.59 -33.31
C TRP A 166 8.90 -10.23 -32.54
N LYS A 167 9.08 -9.96 -31.26
CA LYS A 167 8.13 -9.23 -30.43
C LYS A 167 8.85 -8.05 -29.81
N LEU A 168 8.29 -6.85 -29.99
CA LEU A 168 8.94 -5.59 -29.65
C LEU A 168 8.16 -4.89 -28.52
N TYR A 169 8.89 -4.32 -27.57
CA TYR A 169 8.35 -3.71 -26.34
C TYR A 169 8.89 -2.30 -26.14
N SER A 170 7.99 -1.32 -26.09
CA SER A 170 8.28 0.06 -25.73
C SER A 170 7.61 0.44 -24.39
N GLY A 171 7.63 1.72 -24.02
CA GLY A 171 6.84 2.23 -22.88
C GLY A 171 5.35 1.87 -22.97
N LYS A 172 4.80 1.81 -24.19
CA LYS A 172 3.40 1.39 -24.43
C LYS A 172 3.12 -0.07 -24.07
N GLU A 173 4.15 -0.91 -24.01
CA GLU A 173 4.09 -2.31 -23.58
C GLU A 173 4.58 -2.50 -22.14
N GLY A 174 4.81 -1.42 -21.39
CA GLY A 174 5.18 -1.47 -19.97
C GLY A 174 6.69 -1.42 -19.70
N LEU A 175 7.54 -1.16 -20.70
CA LEU A 175 8.99 -0.96 -20.47
C LEU A 175 9.22 0.38 -19.74
N PRO A 176 9.77 0.41 -18.52
CA PRO A 176 9.90 1.66 -17.76
C PRO A 176 11.05 2.54 -18.24
N TYR A 177 12.10 1.98 -18.83
CA TYR A 177 13.32 2.71 -19.21
C TYR A 177 14.07 1.98 -20.33
N ASN A 178 14.77 2.71 -21.20
CA ASN A 178 15.35 2.20 -22.45
C ASN A 178 16.84 2.52 -22.66
N HIS A 179 17.52 3.16 -21.71
CA HIS A 179 18.99 3.34 -21.78
C HIS A 179 19.69 2.15 -21.14
N PHE A 180 19.88 1.10 -21.93
CA PHE A 180 20.46 -0.16 -21.47
C PHE A 180 21.99 -0.08 -21.32
N THR A 181 22.53 -0.83 -20.36
CA THR A 181 23.98 -0.98 -20.14
C THR A 181 24.44 -2.42 -20.32
N THR A 182 23.58 -3.40 -20.01
CA THR A 182 23.90 -4.83 -20.07
C THR A 182 22.63 -5.69 -19.98
N ALA A 183 22.75 -7.01 -20.17
CA ALA A 183 21.69 -7.96 -19.86
C ALA A 183 22.24 -9.31 -19.39
N ALA A 184 21.47 -10.02 -18.57
CA ALA A 184 21.77 -11.36 -18.11
C ALA A 184 20.51 -12.24 -18.06
N ALA A 185 20.65 -13.51 -18.43
CA ALA A 185 19.57 -14.48 -18.38
C ALA A 185 19.49 -15.14 -17.00
N GLY A 186 18.27 -15.31 -16.51
CA GLY A 186 17.93 -16.12 -15.36
C GLY A 186 17.25 -17.45 -15.74
N PRO A 187 16.86 -18.23 -14.74
CA PRO A 187 16.07 -19.44 -14.96
C PRO A 187 14.67 -19.12 -15.53
N ASP A 188 14.01 -20.13 -16.11
CA ASP A 188 12.61 -20.10 -16.53
C ASP A 188 12.20 -19.00 -17.55
N GLY A 189 13.17 -18.52 -18.33
CA GLY A 189 13.00 -17.44 -19.30
C GLY A 189 12.99 -16.03 -18.69
N ILE A 190 13.42 -15.89 -17.43
CA ILE A 190 13.63 -14.58 -16.81
C ILE A 190 14.81 -13.89 -17.49
N ILE A 191 14.67 -12.59 -17.77
CA ILE A 191 15.76 -11.74 -18.23
C ILE A 191 15.91 -10.54 -17.29
N TRP A 192 17.15 -10.19 -16.99
CA TRP A 192 17.50 -8.95 -16.33
C TRP A 192 18.18 -8.03 -17.33
N PHE A 193 17.69 -6.81 -17.44
CA PHE A 193 18.33 -5.71 -18.16
C PHE A 193 18.91 -4.73 -17.16
N GLY A 194 20.20 -4.42 -17.31
CA GLY A 194 20.85 -3.31 -16.62
C GLY A 194 20.63 -2.04 -17.40
N THR A 195 20.41 -0.94 -16.70
CA THR A 195 20.21 0.38 -17.31
C THR A 195 21.00 1.45 -16.57
N GLU A 196 21.02 2.67 -17.12
CA GLU A 196 21.59 3.82 -16.43
C GLU A 196 20.77 4.24 -15.19
N LYS A 197 19.51 3.80 -15.10
CA LYS A 197 18.59 4.11 -14.01
C LYS A 197 17.89 2.84 -13.52
N GLY A 198 18.59 2.00 -12.79
CA GLY A 198 18.09 0.78 -12.16
C GLY A 198 18.16 -0.47 -13.04
N ALA A 199 17.59 -1.56 -12.53
CA ALA A 199 17.48 -2.83 -13.25
C ALA A 199 16.02 -3.13 -13.62
N ILE A 200 15.81 -3.80 -14.75
CA ILE A 200 14.50 -4.21 -15.23
C ILE A 200 14.48 -5.74 -15.34
N ARG A 201 13.59 -6.41 -14.59
CA ARG A 201 13.33 -7.84 -14.77
C ARG A 201 12.14 -8.04 -15.70
N PHE A 202 12.33 -8.83 -16.75
CA PHE A 202 11.23 -9.36 -17.55
C PHE A 202 10.91 -10.79 -17.11
N GLU A 203 9.65 -11.02 -16.72
CA GLU A 203 9.15 -12.33 -16.31
C GLU A 203 7.67 -12.44 -16.72
N ASN A 204 7.30 -13.56 -17.35
CA ASN A 204 5.91 -13.88 -17.71
C ASN A 204 5.17 -12.76 -18.48
N GLY A 205 5.86 -12.05 -19.39
CA GLY A 205 5.25 -11.00 -20.19
C GLY A 205 5.09 -9.67 -19.45
N GLN A 206 5.73 -9.49 -18.29
CA GLN A 206 5.66 -8.28 -17.47
C GLN A 206 7.06 -7.77 -17.16
N PHE A 207 7.20 -6.45 -17.11
CA PHE A 207 8.39 -5.77 -16.61
C PHE A 207 8.22 -5.41 -15.14
N TYR A 208 9.25 -5.68 -14.34
CA TYR A 208 9.37 -5.30 -12.95
C TYR A 208 10.57 -4.36 -12.82
N TYR A 209 10.32 -3.16 -12.30
CA TYR A 209 11.36 -2.16 -12.17
C TYR A 209 12.01 -2.24 -10.79
N ARG A 210 13.34 -2.32 -10.76
CA ARG A 210 14.15 -2.46 -9.54
C ARG A 210 15.12 -1.29 -9.50
N PHE A 211 14.66 -0.17 -8.95
CA PHE A 211 15.37 1.11 -8.92
C PHE A 211 15.35 1.74 -7.53
N SER A 212 16.21 2.74 -7.33
CA SER A 212 16.44 3.44 -6.07
C SER A 212 16.93 2.52 -4.94
N LEU A 213 17.16 3.12 -3.78
CA LEU A 213 17.72 2.47 -2.58
C LEU A 213 16.88 1.31 -2.06
N ARG A 214 15.59 1.20 -2.44
CA ARG A 214 14.79 0.00 -2.13
C ARG A 214 15.43 -1.26 -2.69
N TRP A 215 15.97 -1.18 -3.91
CA TRP A 215 16.41 -2.35 -4.66
C TRP A 215 17.93 -2.40 -4.86
N LEU A 216 18.58 -1.25 -4.98
CA LEU A 216 19.97 -1.16 -5.42
C LEU A 216 20.74 -0.13 -4.57
N PRO A 217 22.05 -0.30 -4.36
CA PRO A 217 22.86 0.71 -3.69
C PRO A 217 23.17 1.95 -4.57
N ASP A 218 23.12 1.80 -5.89
CA ASP A 218 23.16 2.89 -6.88
C ASP A 218 22.39 2.46 -8.13
N ASP A 219 21.81 3.42 -8.85
CA ASP A 219 20.94 3.13 -9.99
C ASP A 219 21.71 2.73 -11.25
N TYR A 220 22.96 3.18 -11.43
CA TYR A 220 23.70 2.84 -12.64
C TYR A 220 24.21 1.40 -12.59
N ILE A 221 23.70 0.54 -13.47
CA ILE A 221 24.09 -0.88 -13.52
C ILE A 221 25.28 -1.07 -14.45
N ASN A 222 26.42 -1.49 -13.91
CA ASN A 222 27.63 -1.79 -14.68
C ASN A 222 27.69 -3.25 -15.16
N GLY A 223 27.07 -4.19 -14.43
CA GLY A 223 27.12 -5.62 -14.74
C GLY A 223 26.08 -6.43 -13.96
N ILE A 224 25.67 -7.58 -14.51
CA ILE A 224 24.69 -8.47 -13.88
C ILE A 224 25.17 -9.92 -13.94
N ALA A 225 25.05 -10.63 -12.83
CA ALA A 225 25.25 -12.08 -12.76
C ALA A 225 24.05 -12.73 -12.09
N VAL A 226 23.50 -13.79 -12.68
CA VAL A 226 22.33 -14.51 -12.15
C VAL A 226 22.71 -15.94 -11.82
N GLU A 227 22.38 -16.35 -10.59
CA GLU A 227 22.55 -17.72 -10.12
C GLU A 227 21.48 -18.66 -10.69
N LYS A 228 21.76 -19.97 -10.66
CA LYS A 228 20.80 -21.00 -11.08
C LYS A 228 19.50 -21.00 -10.26
N ASN A 229 19.56 -20.54 -9.01
CA ASN A 229 18.38 -20.42 -8.14
C ASN A 229 17.57 -19.13 -8.40
N GLY A 230 18.00 -18.27 -9.33
CA GLY A 230 17.36 -17.00 -9.66
C GLY A 230 17.86 -15.78 -8.90
N THR A 231 18.79 -15.94 -7.95
CA THR A 231 19.43 -14.80 -7.26
C THR A 231 20.21 -13.96 -8.26
N ALA A 232 19.90 -12.68 -8.32
CA ALA A 232 20.55 -11.73 -9.23
C ALA A 232 21.49 -10.80 -8.46
N TRP A 233 22.68 -10.60 -9.00
CA TRP A 233 23.73 -9.74 -8.47
C TRP A 233 24.00 -8.61 -9.45
N PHE A 234 24.14 -7.39 -8.93
CA PHE A 234 24.24 -6.16 -9.71
C PHE A 234 25.49 -5.39 -9.29
N ALA A 235 26.44 -5.22 -10.21
CA ALA A 235 27.56 -4.32 -10.03
C ALA A 235 27.07 -2.87 -10.27
N THR A 236 27.32 -1.97 -9.31
CA THR A 236 26.89 -0.56 -9.39
C THR A 236 28.03 0.40 -9.08
N ASN A 237 27.78 1.71 -9.12
CA ASN A 237 28.78 2.71 -8.75
C ASN A 237 29.02 2.85 -7.24
N LYS A 238 28.22 2.17 -6.39
CA LYS A 238 28.31 2.26 -4.92
C LYS A 238 28.23 0.88 -4.26
N GLY A 239 29.00 -0.08 -4.76
CA GLY A 239 29.00 -1.46 -4.27
C GLY A 239 28.13 -2.41 -5.11
N ILE A 240 27.54 -3.42 -4.46
CA ILE A 240 26.81 -4.51 -5.12
C ILE A 240 25.39 -4.63 -4.61
N GLY A 241 24.42 -4.63 -5.53
CA GLY A 241 23.05 -5.03 -5.24
C GLY A 241 22.88 -6.54 -5.36
N GLN A 242 22.05 -7.13 -4.51
CA GLN A 242 21.65 -8.54 -4.59
C GLN A 242 20.13 -8.62 -4.43
N ILE A 243 19.44 -9.27 -5.36
CA ILE A 243 18.00 -9.52 -5.29
C ILE A 243 17.77 -11.03 -5.23
N ILE A 244 17.17 -11.48 -4.13
CA ILE A 244 16.81 -12.88 -3.88
C ILE A 244 15.29 -13.00 -3.98
N SER A 245 14.80 -14.03 -4.66
CA SER A 245 13.38 -14.38 -4.61
C SER A 245 13.17 -15.48 -3.58
N ARG A 246 12.54 -15.14 -2.45
CA ARG A 246 12.23 -16.08 -1.38
C ARG A 246 10.84 -16.64 -1.60
N GLU A 247 10.75 -17.95 -1.73
CA GLU A 247 9.47 -18.65 -1.64
C GLU A 247 8.95 -18.60 -0.20
N MET A 248 7.71 -18.16 -0.05
CA MET A 248 7.00 -18.17 1.22
C MET A 248 5.49 -18.29 0.99
N THR A 249 4.76 -18.61 2.03
CA THR A 249 3.29 -18.61 2.02
C THR A 249 2.74 -17.29 2.57
N PHE A 250 1.47 -16.98 2.28
CA PHE A 250 0.81 -15.85 2.93
C PHE A 250 0.77 -15.98 4.46
N ASN A 251 0.64 -17.20 4.99
CA ASN A 251 0.71 -17.46 6.43
C ASN A 251 2.08 -17.17 7.03
N GLU A 252 3.18 -17.47 6.32
CA GLU A 252 4.52 -17.08 6.76
C GLU A 252 4.72 -15.57 6.70
N LYS A 253 4.16 -14.92 5.68
CA LYS A 253 4.21 -13.46 5.51
C LYS A 253 3.40 -12.75 6.60
N SER A 254 2.21 -13.26 6.93
CA SER A 254 1.42 -12.72 8.05
C SER A 254 2.14 -12.88 9.39
N LYS A 255 2.72 -14.06 9.67
CA LYS A 255 3.55 -14.28 10.87
C LYS A 255 4.77 -13.37 10.92
N HIS A 256 5.34 -13.01 9.77
CA HIS A 256 6.40 -12.00 9.69
C HIS A 256 5.92 -10.64 10.14
N PHE A 257 4.80 -10.16 9.61
CA PHE A 257 4.28 -8.83 9.97
C PHE A 257 3.72 -8.76 11.39
N VAL A 258 3.10 -9.82 11.92
CA VAL A 258 2.73 -9.87 13.34
C VAL A 258 3.97 -9.72 14.22
N ARG A 259 5.04 -10.50 13.95
CA ARG A 259 6.29 -10.39 14.70
C ARG A 259 6.93 -9.01 14.55
N LEU A 260 6.97 -8.44 13.35
CA LEU A 260 7.51 -7.11 13.11
C LEU A 260 6.78 -6.07 13.97
N THR A 261 5.43 -6.05 13.90
CA THR A 261 4.60 -5.14 14.68
C THR A 261 4.83 -5.31 16.18
N GLU A 262 4.75 -6.54 16.69
CA GLU A 262 4.83 -6.81 18.14
C GLU A 262 6.21 -6.56 18.73
N THR A 263 7.28 -6.80 17.98
CA THR A 263 8.64 -6.65 18.51
C THR A 263 9.20 -5.24 18.38
N ARG A 264 8.65 -4.42 17.49
CA ARG A 264 9.25 -3.13 17.13
C ARG A 264 8.29 -1.95 17.20
N HIS A 265 7.02 -2.13 16.87
CA HIS A 265 6.04 -1.05 16.70
C HIS A 265 5.05 -0.94 17.86
N GLN A 266 5.21 -1.79 18.88
CA GLN A 266 4.36 -1.82 20.05
C GLN A 266 4.92 -0.89 21.13
N ARG A 267 4.08 0.01 21.63
CA ARG A 267 4.40 0.92 22.72
C ARG A 267 3.24 0.99 23.70
N MET A 268 3.35 0.29 24.83
CA MET A 268 2.33 0.33 25.91
C MET A 268 0.92 -0.08 25.46
N GLY A 269 0.82 -0.97 24.47
CA GLY A 269 -0.43 -1.41 23.86
C GLY A 269 -0.74 -0.71 22.54
N PHE A 270 -0.17 0.47 22.30
CA PHE A 270 -0.33 1.22 21.05
C PHE A 270 0.56 0.69 19.95
N ILE A 271 0.08 0.76 18.71
CA ILE A 271 0.83 0.45 17.50
C ILE A 271 1.17 1.76 16.79
N ALA A 272 2.45 1.98 16.51
CA ALA A 272 2.93 3.19 15.85
C ALA A 272 4.14 2.90 14.93
N PRO A 273 4.34 3.71 13.87
CA PRO A 273 5.58 3.68 13.11
C PRO A 273 6.80 3.99 13.99
N ASN A 274 7.95 3.46 13.59
CA ASN A 274 9.22 3.73 14.24
C ASN A 274 9.99 4.83 13.53
N GLU A 275 10.87 5.49 14.28
CA GLU A 275 11.92 6.33 13.72
C GLU A 275 13.23 5.54 13.73
N LEU A 276 13.86 5.44 12.56
CA LEU A 276 15.19 4.86 12.40
C LEU A 276 16.25 5.89 12.77
N GLU A 277 17.20 5.51 13.60
CA GLU A 277 18.32 6.37 13.97
C GLU A 277 19.27 6.57 12.79
N ILE A 278 19.56 5.48 12.08
CA ILE A 278 20.32 5.46 10.83
C ILE A 278 19.35 5.28 9.67
N PRO A 279 19.39 6.15 8.64
CA PRO A 279 18.54 6.05 7.46
C PRO A 279 18.54 4.64 6.84
N TYR A 280 17.34 4.12 6.61
CA TYR A 280 17.06 2.83 5.98
C TYR A 280 17.62 1.59 6.70
N ASP A 281 18.04 1.71 7.96
CA ASP A 281 18.57 0.61 8.76
C ASP A 281 17.57 0.19 9.85
N THR A 282 16.86 -0.90 9.59
CA THR A 282 15.91 -1.51 10.55
C THR A 282 16.59 -1.96 11.84
N ALA A 283 17.90 -2.19 11.89
CA ALA A 283 18.55 -2.56 13.15
C ALA A 283 18.64 -1.38 14.14
N SER A 284 18.52 -0.14 13.64
CA SER A 284 18.66 1.08 14.42
C SER A 284 17.32 1.80 14.56
N PHE A 285 16.45 1.35 15.46
CA PHE A 285 15.13 1.96 15.62
C PHE A 285 14.88 2.41 17.06
N LYS A 286 14.08 3.46 17.21
CA LYS A 286 13.45 3.85 18.47
C LYS A 286 11.93 3.87 18.30
N PRO A 287 11.17 3.44 19.32
CA PRO A 287 9.71 3.53 19.31
C PRO A 287 9.27 4.98 19.05
N GLY A 288 8.48 5.17 18.00
CA GLY A 288 7.92 6.47 17.64
C GLY A 288 6.62 6.77 18.39
N ILE A 289 6.20 8.02 18.28
CA ILE A 289 4.80 8.41 18.41
C ILE A 289 4.34 8.92 17.05
N SER A 290 3.09 8.67 16.69
CA SER A 290 2.49 9.22 15.48
C SER A 290 1.44 10.27 15.83
N ASP A 291 0.89 10.91 14.79
CA ASP A 291 -0.28 11.77 14.96
C ASP A 291 -1.58 10.98 15.21
N ASN A 292 -1.54 9.65 15.00
CA ASN A 292 -2.69 8.75 14.89
C ASN A 292 -2.47 7.37 15.54
N ASP A 293 -1.89 7.34 16.74
CA ASP A 293 -1.60 6.06 17.42
C ASP A 293 -2.90 5.26 17.66
N GLY A 294 -4.01 5.93 17.96
CA GLY A 294 -5.31 5.27 18.17
C GLY A 294 -5.85 4.59 16.92
N MET A 295 -5.78 5.26 15.76
CA MET A 295 -6.25 4.76 14.47
C MET A 295 -5.44 3.53 14.06
N TYR A 296 -4.10 3.58 14.11
CA TYR A 296 -3.27 2.42 13.73
C TYR A 296 -3.44 1.27 14.72
N THR A 297 -3.58 1.56 16.01
CA THR A 297 -3.91 0.54 17.02
C THR A 297 -5.27 -0.11 16.75
N SER A 298 -6.26 0.67 16.31
CA SER A 298 -7.59 0.18 15.95
C SER A 298 -7.56 -0.68 14.69
N MET A 299 -6.84 -0.25 13.66
CA MET A 299 -6.67 -1.04 12.44
C MET A 299 -5.96 -2.38 12.72
N TYR A 300 -4.94 -2.37 13.59
CA TYR A 300 -4.26 -3.59 14.03
C TYR A 300 -5.20 -4.50 14.82
N GLY A 301 -5.94 -3.92 15.77
CA GLY A 301 -6.96 -4.64 16.54
C GLY A 301 -8.01 -5.29 15.63
N ALA A 302 -8.49 -4.56 14.61
CA ALA A 302 -9.42 -5.10 13.63
C ALA A 302 -8.81 -6.25 12.82
N ALA A 303 -7.53 -6.15 12.43
CA ALA A 303 -6.82 -7.23 11.75
C ALA A 303 -6.81 -8.51 12.61
N GLN A 304 -6.51 -8.37 13.91
CA GLN A 304 -6.48 -9.49 14.84
C GLN A 304 -7.89 -10.01 15.16
N ALA A 305 -8.93 -9.16 15.15
CA ALA A 305 -10.32 -9.59 15.27
C ALA A 305 -10.76 -10.46 14.09
N PHE A 306 -10.44 -10.07 12.85
CA PHE A 306 -10.68 -10.91 11.67
C PHE A 306 -9.86 -12.20 11.69
N ARG A 307 -8.57 -12.14 12.10
CA ARG A 307 -7.74 -13.33 12.29
C ARG A 307 -8.39 -14.29 13.30
N PHE A 308 -8.82 -13.79 14.46
CA PHE A 308 -9.47 -14.61 15.48
C PHE A 308 -10.76 -15.25 14.95
N ALA A 309 -11.59 -14.49 14.21
CA ALA A 309 -12.81 -15.02 13.63
C ALA A 309 -12.55 -16.14 12.60
N LEU A 310 -11.42 -16.07 11.89
CA LEU A 310 -10.98 -17.08 10.92
C LEU A 310 -10.36 -18.33 11.56
N THR A 311 -9.49 -18.13 12.56
CA THR A 311 -8.59 -19.18 13.05
C THR A 311 -8.98 -19.73 14.42
N GLY A 312 -9.71 -18.95 15.23
CA GLY A 312 -9.96 -19.25 16.64
C GLY A 312 -8.73 -19.18 17.53
N GLU A 313 -7.59 -18.66 17.05
CA GLU A 313 -6.33 -18.62 17.79
C GLU A 313 -6.41 -17.67 19.00
N THR A 314 -6.02 -18.17 20.18
CA THR A 314 -6.01 -17.39 21.43
C THR A 314 -5.13 -16.15 21.33
N GLU A 315 -3.95 -16.25 20.71
CA GLU A 315 -3.04 -15.12 20.50
C GLU A 315 -3.72 -13.98 19.73
N ALA A 316 -4.48 -14.29 18.68
CA ALA A 316 -5.21 -13.28 17.91
C ALA A 316 -6.26 -12.56 18.77
N LYS A 317 -6.96 -13.31 19.63
CA LYS A 317 -7.90 -12.73 20.60
C LYS A 317 -7.21 -11.82 21.59
N GLU A 318 -6.11 -12.27 22.20
CA GLU A 318 -5.34 -11.50 23.19
C GLU A 318 -4.81 -10.18 22.60
N LEU A 319 -4.30 -10.21 21.36
CA LEU A 319 -3.85 -9.01 20.66
C LEU A 319 -5.01 -8.06 20.34
N ALA A 320 -6.17 -8.57 19.91
CA ALA A 320 -7.36 -7.76 19.70
C ALA A 320 -7.86 -7.10 21.00
N VAL A 321 -7.88 -7.87 22.11
CA VAL A 321 -8.26 -7.36 23.44
C VAL A 321 -7.31 -6.25 23.87
N ARG A 322 -5.98 -6.46 23.76
CA ARG A 322 -4.99 -5.44 24.11
C ARG A 322 -5.16 -4.15 23.29
N SER A 323 -5.38 -4.28 21.98
CA SER A 323 -5.64 -3.12 21.12
C SER A 323 -6.91 -2.37 21.55
N PHE A 324 -7.98 -3.11 21.89
CA PHE A 324 -9.21 -2.52 22.42
C PHE A 324 -8.96 -1.77 23.74
N GLU A 325 -8.24 -2.39 24.68
CA GLU A 325 -7.89 -1.78 25.96
C GLU A 325 -7.04 -0.50 25.78
N ALA A 326 -6.10 -0.50 24.83
CA ALA A 326 -5.29 0.68 24.50
C ALA A 326 -6.15 1.81 23.93
N CYS A 327 -7.05 1.52 22.98
CA CYS A 327 -7.98 2.51 22.42
C CYS A 327 -8.97 3.03 23.48
N LYS A 328 -9.45 2.16 24.38
CA LYS A 328 -10.27 2.57 25.52
C LYS A 328 -9.49 3.48 26.48
N TRP A 329 -8.21 3.19 26.71
CA TRP A 329 -7.37 4.00 27.59
C TRP A 329 -7.20 5.44 27.08
N LEU A 330 -7.21 5.65 25.75
CA LEU A 330 -7.23 7.01 25.16
C LEU A 330 -8.44 7.82 25.61
N VAL A 331 -9.56 7.18 25.95
CA VAL A 331 -10.74 7.85 26.51
C VAL A 331 -10.64 7.97 28.02
N ASP A 332 -10.23 6.90 28.71
CA ASP A 332 -10.22 6.86 30.18
C ASP A 332 -9.21 7.84 30.81
N ILE A 333 -8.12 8.17 30.10
CA ILE A 333 -7.05 9.03 30.62
C ILE A 333 -7.43 10.51 30.64
N THR A 334 -8.38 10.92 29.81
CA THR A 334 -8.72 12.32 29.59
C THR A 334 -9.53 12.88 30.76
N HIS A 335 -9.50 14.20 30.91
CA HIS A 335 -10.23 14.84 32.01
C HIS A 335 -11.69 15.09 31.66
N GLU A 336 -11.98 15.22 30.36
CA GLU A 336 -13.30 15.44 29.79
C GLU A 336 -13.95 14.09 29.45
N PRO A 337 -15.08 13.71 30.09
CA PRO A 337 -15.68 12.39 29.89
C PRO A 337 -15.94 12.08 28.40
N GLY A 338 -15.50 10.94 27.88
CA GLY A 338 -15.77 10.58 26.49
C GLY A 338 -14.97 11.36 25.44
N PHE A 339 -14.15 12.35 25.84
CA PHE A 339 -13.13 12.87 24.94
C PHE A 339 -12.01 11.83 24.80
N VAL A 340 -11.58 11.61 23.57
CA VAL A 340 -10.53 10.65 23.21
C VAL A 340 -9.22 11.40 22.99
N ALA A 341 -8.12 10.98 23.61
CA ALA A 341 -6.77 11.47 23.31
C ALA A 341 -6.21 10.83 22.01
N ARG A 342 -5.19 11.44 21.41
CA ARG A 342 -4.48 10.84 20.24
C ARG A 342 -3.39 9.86 20.63
N VAL A 343 -2.61 10.22 21.64
CA VAL A 343 -1.38 9.55 22.04
C VAL A 343 -1.28 9.59 23.55
N ILE A 344 -0.79 8.51 24.17
CA ILE A 344 -0.39 8.49 25.58
C ILE A 344 1.09 8.15 25.66
N VAL A 345 1.87 8.90 26.45
CA VAL A 345 3.28 8.64 26.74
C VAL A 345 3.58 8.79 28.24
N PRO A 346 4.66 8.19 28.77
CA PRO A 346 5.15 8.47 30.12
C PRO A 346 5.41 9.97 30.36
N HIS A 347 5.29 10.43 31.60
CA HIS A 347 5.44 11.86 31.92
C HIS A 347 6.84 12.44 31.65
N ASP A 348 7.85 11.58 31.56
CA ASP A 348 9.26 11.90 31.28
C ASP A 348 9.64 11.63 29.83
N TRP A 349 8.67 11.26 28.98
CA TRP A 349 8.91 11.06 27.56
C TRP A 349 9.46 12.35 26.94
N PRO A 350 10.57 12.27 26.19
CA PRO A 350 11.09 13.42 25.48
C PRO A 350 10.07 13.78 24.39
N GLU A 351 9.23 14.78 24.64
CA GLU A 351 8.50 15.41 23.55
C GLU A 351 9.54 15.85 22.49
N PRO A 352 9.22 15.83 21.19
CA PRO A 352 9.95 16.64 20.23
C PRO A 352 9.76 18.12 20.61
N LEU A 353 10.45 18.54 21.66
CA LEU A 353 10.41 19.85 22.28
C LEU A 353 10.88 20.85 21.23
N ALA A 354 10.04 21.86 20.99
CA ALA A 354 10.27 22.94 20.03
C ALA A 354 10.18 22.56 18.54
N ASN A 355 9.05 22.00 18.10
CA ASN A 355 8.61 22.33 16.74
C ASN A 355 7.94 23.74 16.78
N PRO A 356 8.56 24.79 16.21
CA PRO A 356 8.02 26.15 16.22
C PRO A 356 6.64 26.26 15.56
N GLU A 357 6.29 25.31 14.67
CA GLU A 357 5.01 25.25 13.98
C GLU A 357 3.81 25.08 14.92
N TYR A 358 4.02 24.50 16.09
CA TYR A 358 2.96 24.26 17.08
C TYR A 358 3.04 25.20 18.28
N SER A 359 3.85 26.25 18.19
CA SER A 359 3.92 27.27 19.24
C SER A 359 2.58 28.02 19.36
N HIS A 360 2.25 28.48 20.57
CA HIS A 360 1.08 29.32 20.81
C HIS A 360 1.02 30.50 19.83
N GLN A 361 2.15 31.18 19.61
CA GLN A 361 2.22 32.30 18.67
C GLN A 361 1.89 31.88 17.23
N MET A 362 2.37 30.73 16.77
CA MET A 362 2.06 30.23 15.43
C MET A 362 0.57 29.85 15.30
N ASN A 363 0.00 29.20 16.32
CA ASN A 363 -1.43 28.88 16.33
C ASN A 363 -2.29 30.14 16.27
N VAL A 364 -1.97 31.16 17.09
CA VAL A 364 -2.69 32.45 17.08
C VAL A 364 -2.53 33.15 15.73
N THR A 365 -1.36 33.08 15.10
CA THR A 365 -1.15 33.69 13.77
C THR A 365 -2.01 32.98 12.71
N ARG A 366 -2.09 31.64 12.74
CA ARG A 366 -2.94 30.88 11.80
C ARG A 366 -4.43 31.17 11.98
N GLN A 367 -4.86 31.50 13.21
CA GLN A 367 -6.24 31.92 13.49
C GLN A 367 -6.66 33.21 12.76
N GLU A 368 -5.71 34.05 12.35
CA GLU A 368 -6.00 35.28 11.59
C GLU A 368 -6.51 34.98 10.18
N SER A 369 -6.00 33.92 9.54
CA SER A 369 -6.43 33.47 8.21
C SER A 369 -7.48 32.36 8.25
N ASP A 370 -7.49 31.58 9.32
CA ASP A 370 -8.35 30.41 9.50
C ASP A 370 -8.97 30.44 10.90
N PRO A 371 -10.20 30.97 11.06
CA PRO A 371 -10.82 31.16 12.37
C PRO A 371 -11.11 29.85 13.12
N PHE A 372 -11.04 28.70 12.45
CA PHE A 372 -11.21 27.38 13.05
C PHE A 372 -9.87 26.75 13.46
N TRP A 373 -8.75 27.44 13.29
CA TRP A 373 -7.46 26.93 13.72
C TRP A 373 -7.41 26.78 15.24
N LYS A 374 -7.03 25.61 15.76
CA LYS A 374 -6.98 25.39 17.20
C LYS A 374 -5.64 25.81 17.79
N ASP A 375 -5.69 26.52 18.91
CA ASP A 375 -4.52 26.67 19.77
C ASP A 375 -4.38 25.46 20.68
N ILE A 376 -3.39 24.62 20.40
CA ILE A 376 -3.18 23.33 21.05
C ILE A 376 -2.24 23.43 22.25
N ASN A 377 -2.07 24.60 22.89
CA ASN A 377 -1.13 24.75 24.01
C ASN A 377 -1.83 24.58 25.39
N PRO A 378 -1.38 23.65 26.26
CA PRO A 378 -0.32 22.67 26.05
C PRO A 378 -0.76 21.51 25.16
N ARG A 379 0.14 21.05 24.28
CA ARG A 379 -0.16 19.98 23.31
C ARG A 379 -0.28 18.61 23.97
N PHE A 380 0.50 18.43 25.02
CA PHE A 380 0.47 17.26 25.88
C PHE A 380 -0.05 17.67 27.25
N VAL A 381 -1.17 17.06 27.63
CA VAL A 381 -1.86 17.32 28.89
C VAL A 381 -1.50 16.23 29.89
N LYS A 382 -1.25 16.63 31.14
CA LYS A 382 -0.89 15.71 32.21
C LYS A 382 -2.10 14.89 32.68
N SER A 383 -1.94 13.58 32.83
CA SER A 383 -2.96 12.71 33.41
C SER A 383 -3.26 13.10 34.86
N LYS A 384 -4.46 12.73 35.37
CA LYS A 384 -4.89 13.05 36.74
C LYS A 384 -3.94 12.50 37.82
N ASP A 385 -3.34 11.33 37.58
CA ASP A 385 -2.37 10.70 38.47
C ASP A 385 -0.92 11.21 38.28
N GLY A 386 -0.71 12.07 37.27
CA GLY A 386 0.57 12.68 36.94
C GLY A 386 1.62 11.75 36.34
N LYS A 387 1.28 10.49 36.04
CA LYS A 387 2.21 9.48 35.51
C LYS A 387 2.41 9.54 34.00
N TYR A 388 1.46 10.14 33.29
CA TYR A 388 1.42 10.14 31.84
C TYR A 388 1.14 11.54 31.29
N LEU A 389 1.50 11.72 30.04
CA LEU A 389 1.07 12.81 29.18
C LEU A 389 0.17 12.21 28.09
N TRP A 390 -0.90 12.91 27.74
CA TRP A 390 -1.74 12.54 26.61
C TRP A 390 -1.90 13.71 25.66
N LYS A 391 -1.93 13.43 24.36
CA LYS A 391 -1.94 14.45 23.30
C LYS A 391 -3.37 14.88 22.98
N CYS A 392 -3.60 16.19 23.00
CA CYS A 392 -4.90 16.81 22.71
C CYS A 392 -5.16 17.01 21.21
N ASP A 393 -6.21 17.75 20.88
CA ASP A 393 -6.63 18.12 19.52
C ASP A 393 -6.96 16.94 18.61
N THR A 394 -7.62 15.91 19.12
CA THR A 394 -7.90 14.66 18.41
C THR A 394 -8.57 14.85 17.04
N SER A 395 -8.03 14.19 16.02
CA SER A 395 -8.51 14.27 14.65
C SER A 395 -9.63 13.26 14.38
N SER A 396 -10.43 13.48 13.33
CA SER A 396 -11.57 12.65 12.97
C SER A 396 -11.19 11.24 12.50
N ASP A 397 -9.98 11.06 12.00
CA ASP A 397 -9.41 9.77 11.59
C ASP A 397 -9.23 8.78 12.75
N GLU A 398 -8.88 9.28 13.94
CA GLU A 398 -8.89 8.50 15.18
C GLU A 398 -10.28 7.91 15.44
N LEU A 399 -11.32 8.75 15.34
CA LEU A 399 -12.70 8.29 15.52
C LEU A 399 -13.13 7.31 14.42
N ALA A 400 -12.82 7.58 13.15
CA ALA A 400 -13.15 6.67 12.04
C ALA A 400 -12.53 5.28 12.26
N GLY A 401 -11.25 5.21 12.64
CA GLY A 401 -10.59 3.96 12.99
C GLY A 401 -11.20 3.27 14.21
N HIS A 402 -11.48 4.04 15.27
CA HIS A 402 -12.05 3.53 16.52
C HIS A 402 -13.44 2.93 16.32
N TYR A 403 -14.38 3.63 15.66
CA TYR A 403 -15.73 3.11 15.44
C TYR A 403 -15.74 1.90 14.49
N PHE A 404 -14.88 1.89 13.47
CA PHE A 404 -14.67 0.71 12.63
C PHE A 404 -14.23 -0.49 13.47
N PHE A 405 -13.20 -0.32 14.31
CA PHE A 405 -12.70 -1.39 15.14
C PHE A 405 -13.67 -1.81 16.24
N TYR A 406 -14.32 -0.89 16.94
CA TYR A 406 -15.27 -1.21 18.01
C TYR A 406 -16.44 -2.06 17.50
N GLY A 407 -17.00 -1.74 16.33
CA GLY A 407 -18.02 -2.57 15.70
C GLY A 407 -17.51 -3.97 15.38
N VAL A 408 -16.35 -4.06 14.70
CA VAL A 408 -15.72 -5.35 14.35
C VAL A 408 -15.39 -6.18 15.60
N TYR A 409 -14.81 -5.58 16.63
CA TYR A 409 -14.46 -6.24 17.88
C TYR A 409 -15.70 -6.74 18.62
N TYR A 410 -16.76 -5.92 18.69
CA TYR A 410 -18.03 -6.27 19.32
C TYR A 410 -18.67 -7.50 18.68
N ASP A 411 -18.64 -7.57 17.34
CA ASP A 411 -19.25 -8.66 16.59
C ASP A 411 -18.40 -9.93 16.61
N LEU A 412 -17.09 -9.79 16.37
CA LEU A 412 -16.21 -10.92 16.11
C LEU A 412 -15.53 -11.46 17.35
N VAL A 413 -15.20 -10.62 18.34
CA VAL A 413 -14.36 -11.00 19.49
C VAL A 413 -15.15 -11.06 20.79
N ALA A 414 -15.93 -10.03 21.12
CA ALA A 414 -16.67 -9.96 22.38
C ALA A 414 -17.91 -10.88 22.36
N LYS A 415 -17.84 -12.02 23.06
CA LYS A 415 -18.92 -13.02 23.06
C LYS A 415 -19.75 -13.02 24.35
N THR A 416 -19.13 -12.62 25.46
CA THR A 416 -19.78 -12.57 26.77
C THR A 416 -20.17 -11.13 27.14
N GLU A 417 -21.13 -10.97 28.03
CA GLU A 417 -21.50 -9.65 28.54
C GLU A 417 -20.35 -8.92 29.24
N ALA A 418 -19.43 -9.67 29.89
CA ALA A 418 -18.23 -9.10 30.49
C ALA A 418 -17.27 -8.49 29.44
N GLU A 419 -17.21 -9.08 28.24
CA GLU A 419 -16.41 -8.56 27.14
C GLU A 419 -17.14 -7.44 26.39
N LYS A 420 -18.47 -7.51 26.29
CA LYS A 420 -19.30 -6.53 25.57
C LYS A 420 -19.54 -5.24 26.35
N ALA A 421 -19.65 -5.32 27.68
CA ALA A 421 -19.96 -4.15 28.51
C ALA A 421 -18.92 -3.02 28.38
N PRO A 422 -17.60 -3.26 28.44
CA PRO A 422 -16.60 -2.19 28.25
C PRO A 422 -16.67 -1.54 26.86
N VAL A 423 -17.05 -2.29 25.82
CA VAL A 423 -17.22 -1.76 24.47
C VAL A 423 -18.43 -0.83 24.41
N ARG A 424 -19.55 -1.23 25.01
CA ARG A 424 -20.74 -0.36 25.13
C ARG A 424 -20.44 0.91 25.89
N GLU A 425 -19.72 0.81 27.01
CA GLU A 425 -19.35 1.95 27.83
C GLU A 425 -18.48 2.97 27.07
N VAL A 426 -17.43 2.52 26.37
CA VAL A 426 -16.53 3.44 25.65
C VAL A 426 -17.20 4.05 24.43
N VAL A 427 -17.96 3.26 23.67
CA VAL A 427 -18.71 3.76 22.50
C VAL A 427 -19.73 4.79 22.96
N ALA A 428 -20.54 4.46 23.98
CA ALA A 428 -21.52 5.40 24.52
C ALA A 428 -20.87 6.67 25.05
N ALA A 429 -19.75 6.57 25.77
CA ALA A 429 -19.05 7.74 26.30
C ALA A 429 -18.63 8.72 25.20
N ILE A 430 -18.04 8.23 24.10
CA ILE A 430 -17.63 9.07 22.96
C ILE A 430 -18.85 9.63 22.23
N THR A 431 -19.85 8.80 21.91
CA THR A 431 -21.02 9.26 21.15
C THR A 431 -21.84 10.27 21.96
N ASP A 432 -22.02 10.04 23.26
CA ASP A 432 -22.72 10.98 24.15
C ASP A 432 -21.94 12.28 24.30
N HIS A 433 -20.61 12.23 24.27
CA HIS A 433 -19.76 13.42 24.21
C HIS A 433 -20.03 14.24 22.96
N LEU A 434 -20.10 13.62 21.78
CA LEU A 434 -20.42 14.32 20.54
C LEU A 434 -21.82 14.95 20.63
N ILE A 435 -22.85 14.18 20.97
CA ILE A 435 -24.24 14.65 21.01
C ILE A 435 -24.42 15.82 21.98
N ARG A 436 -23.94 15.69 23.23
CA ARG A 436 -24.16 16.73 24.26
C ARG A 436 -23.44 18.04 23.95
N ASN A 437 -22.42 17.99 23.10
CA ASN A 437 -21.63 19.15 22.72
C ASN A 437 -22.05 19.77 21.39
N GLY A 438 -23.14 19.30 20.76
CA GLY A 438 -23.62 19.79 19.47
C GLY A 438 -22.92 19.16 18.28
N PHE A 439 -22.51 17.90 18.40
CA PHE A 439 -21.71 17.14 17.43
C PHE A 439 -20.29 17.67 17.22
N TYR A 440 -19.75 18.35 18.23
CA TYR A 440 -18.34 18.70 18.32
C TYR A 440 -17.60 17.69 19.20
N LEU A 441 -16.42 17.26 18.78
CA LEU A 441 -15.44 16.65 19.66
C LEU A 441 -14.77 17.79 20.45
N ARG A 442 -15.26 18.06 21.66
CA ARG A 442 -14.73 19.10 22.54
C ARG A 442 -13.61 18.56 23.40
N ASP A 443 -12.53 19.29 23.43
CA ASP A 443 -11.30 18.91 24.12
C ASP A 443 -11.28 19.43 25.57
N HIS A 444 -10.19 19.19 26.28
CA HIS A 444 -10.01 19.59 27.68
C HIS A 444 -10.09 21.10 27.95
N ASP A 445 -9.92 21.93 26.92
CA ASP A 445 -10.03 23.38 27.01
C ASP A 445 -11.46 23.88 26.75
N GLY A 446 -12.41 22.96 26.54
CA GLY A 446 -13.82 23.25 26.26
C GLY A 446 -14.09 23.70 24.82
N LYS A 447 -13.05 23.76 23.98
CA LYS A 447 -13.13 24.14 22.56
C LYS A 447 -13.16 22.89 21.67
N PRO A 448 -13.77 22.96 20.48
CA PRO A 448 -13.69 21.86 19.53
C PRO A 448 -12.26 21.58 19.13
N THR A 449 -11.98 20.31 18.82
CA THR A 449 -10.78 19.90 18.09
C THR A 449 -10.83 20.43 16.66
N ARG A 450 -9.68 20.52 16.00
CA ARG A 450 -9.56 21.06 14.64
C ARG A 450 -10.39 20.27 13.63
N TRP A 451 -10.34 18.94 13.68
CA TRP A 451 -10.95 18.06 12.68
C TRP A 451 -12.18 17.31 13.18
N GLY A 452 -12.57 17.49 14.45
CA GLY A 452 -13.73 16.85 15.05
C GLY A 452 -14.98 17.74 15.09
N ASP A 453 -15.24 18.50 14.03
CA ASP A 453 -16.48 19.29 13.88
C ASP A 453 -17.45 18.59 12.92
N PHE A 454 -18.45 17.94 13.51
CA PHE A 454 -19.53 17.25 12.80
C PHE A 454 -20.86 18.00 12.93
N SER A 455 -20.82 19.26 13.37
CA SER A 455 -22.00 20.07 13.65
C SER A 455 -22.77 20.42 12.37
N PRO A 456 -24.11 20.51 12.44
CA PRO A 456 -24.89 21.02 11.32
C PRO A 456 -24.50 22.44 10.91
N GLU A 457 -24.04 23.25 11.86
CA GLU A 457 -23.55 24.61 11.64
C GLU A 457 -22.34 24.60 10.70
N PHE A 458 -21.36 23.72 10.92
CA PHE A 458 -20.19 23.60 10.06
C PHE A 458 -20.55 22.95 8.72
N CYS A 459 -21.18 21.78 8.73
CA CYS A 459 -21.46 20.98 7.54
C CYS A 459 -22.40 21.69 6.54
N ASN A 460 -23.27 22.58 7.01
CA ASN A 460 -24.17 23.35 6.16
C ASN A 460 -23.70 24.81 5.93
N SER A 461 -22.49 25.15 6.36
CA SER A 461 -21.88 26.46 6.06
C SER A 461 -21.01 26.41 4.81
N VAL A 462 -20.57 27.59 4.36
CA VAL A 462 -19.54 27.73 3.32
C VAL A 462 -18.17 27.22 3.79
N TRP A 463 -17.93 27.13 5.09
CA TRP A 463 -16.63 26.74 5.64
C TRP A 463 -16.39 25.24 5.64
N GLY A 464 -17.45 24.44 5.81
CA GLY A 464 -17.37 22.98 5.74
C GLY A 464 -17.70 22.42 4.37
N TRP A 465 -17.64 23.21 3.29
CA TRP A 465 -18.15 22.78 1.99
C TRP A 465 -17.42 21.57 1.40
N ASP A 466 -16.09 21.54 1.55
CA ASP A 466 -15.14 20.49 1.15
C ASP A 466 -15.29 19.23 2.03
N GLN A 467 -15.57 19.41 3.32
CA GLN A 467 -15.64 18.33 4.31
C GLN A 467 -17.05 17.84 4.65
N ARG A 468 -18.12 18.53 4.23
CA ARG A 468 -19.50 18.22 4.65
C ARG A 468 -19.89 16.78 4.35
N GLY A 469 -19.45 16.26 3.20
CA GLY A 469 -19.80 14.91 2.76
C GLY A 469 -19.19 13.88 3.68
N LEU A 470 -17.87 13.98 3.87
CA LEU A 470 -17.10 13.08 4.74
C LEU A 470 -17.55 13.18 6.20
N ASN A 471 -17.69 14.40 6.75
CA ASN A 471 -18.07 14.59 8.16
C ASN A 471 -19.51 14.15 8.44
N SER A 472 -20.46 14.43 7.53
CA SER A 472 -21.83 13.94 7.67
C SER A 472 -21.88 12.41 7.66
N MET A 473 -21.12 11.78 6.74
CA MET A 473 -21.02 10.32 6.65
C MET A 473 -20.39 9.70 7.91
N MET A 474 -19.29 10.27 8.41
CA MET A 474 -18.64 9.82 9.65
C MET A 474 -19.61 9.90 10.83
N MET A 475 -20.30 11.03 11.02
CA MET A 475 -21.24 11.19 12.13
C MET A 475 -22.40 10.20 12.07
N LEU A 476 -22.98 9.97 10.89
CA LEU A 476 -24.03 8.95 10.72
C LEU A 476 -23.50 7.54 10.99
N SER A 477 -22.28 7.21 10.55
CA SER A 477 -21.62 5.94 10.86
C SER A 477 -21.43 5.74 12.36
N PHE A 478 -20.92 6.76 13.06
CA PHE A 478 -20.70 6.69 14.51
C PHE A 478 -22.00 6.42 15.27
N LEU A 479 -23.09 7.07 14.88
CA LEU A 479 -24.42 6.85 15.46
C LEU A 479 -24.97 5.44 15.16
N ASN A 480 -24.80 4.93 13.94
CA ASN A 480 -25.22 3.57 13.58
C ASN A 480 -24.43 2.51 14.36
N VAL A 481 -23.11 2.67 14.49
CA VAL A 481 -22.27 1.79 15.30
C VAL A 481 -22.68 1.89 16.78
N ALA A 482 -22.94 3.08 17.30
CA ALA A 482 -23.38 3.28 18.68
C ALA A 482 -24.73 2.61 18.95
N LYS A 483 -25.71 2.77 18.06
CA LYS A 483 -27.00 2.06 18.10
C LYS A 483 -26.79 0.54 18.13
N HIS A 484 -26.00 0.00 17.22
CA HIS A 484 -25.73 -1.44 17.13
C HIS A 484 -25.06 -2.00 18.39
N VAL A 485 -24.01 -1.34 18.87
CA VAL A 485 -23.22 -1.80 20.01
C VAL A 485 -24.02 -1.68 21.32
N THR A 486 -24.69 -0.55 21.54
CA THR A 486 -25.33 -0.24 22.83
C THR A 486 -26.79 -0.69 22.91
N GLY A 487 -27.50 -0.73 21.77
CA GLY A 487 -28.95 -0.91 21.71
C GLY A 487 -29.78 0.32 22.13
N ASP A 488 -29.15 1.47 22.39
CA ASP A 488 -29.85 2.69 22.84
C ASP A 488 -30.47 3.45 21.66
N SER A 489 -31.78 3.70 21.72
CA SER A 489 -32.55 4.34 20.64
C SER A 489 -32.20 5.82 20.43
N LYS A 490 -31.62 6.48 21.44
CA LYS A 490 -31.25 7.90 21.34
C LYS A 490 -30.28 8.19 20.19
N TYR A 491 -29.46 7.21 19.81
CA TYR A 491 -28.52 7.34 18.70
C TYR A 491 -29.24 7.34 17.35
N ASP A 492 -30.32 6.56 17.21
CA ASP A 492 -31.15 6.58 16.02
C ASP A 492 -31.98 7.87 15.93
N GLU A 493 -32.47 8.37 17.08
CA GLU A 493 -33.15 9.67 17.16
C GLU A 493 -32.22 10.83 16.74
N ALA A 494 -30.97 10.82 17.21
CA ALA A 494 -29.96 11.78 16.78
C ALA A 494 -29.63 11.65 15.28
N ALA A 495 -29.54 10.43 14.76
CA ALA A 495 -29.29 10.20 13.34
C ALA A 495 -30.46 10.67 12.48
N ALA A 496 -31.71 10.41 12.89
CA ALA A 496 -32.92 10.90 12.23
C ALA A 496 -32.96 12.44 12.22
N LEU A 497 -32.64 13.10 13.34
CA LEU A 497 -32.52 14.56 13.39
C LEU A 497 -31.54 15.09 12.32
N LEU A 498 -30.34 14.50 12.24
CA LEU A 498 -29.31 14.90 11.27
C LEU A 498 -29.74 14.64 9.82
N ARG A 499 -30.42 13.53 9.56
CA ARG A 499 -30.92 13.19 8.22
C ARG A 499 -32.05 14.11 7.79
N ASP A 500 -33.08 14.23 8.61
CA ASP A 500 -34.37 14.81 8.21
C ASP A 500 -34.34 16.34 8.25
N LYS A 501 -33.61 16.91 9.22
CA LYS A 501 -33.52 18.37 9.37
C LYS A 501 -32.33 18.97 8.63
N TYR A 502 -31.22 18.23 8.56
CA TYR A 502 -29.93 18.76 8.09
C TYR A 502 -29.37 18.03 6.86
N ASN A 503 -30.13 17.10 6.28
CA ASN A 503 -29.80 16.40 5.03
C ASN A 503 -28.48 15.61 5.06
N TYR A 504 -28.08 15.08 6.22
CA TYR A 504 -26.79 14.38 6.33
C TYR A 504 -26.70 13.14 5.43
N HIS A 505 -27.81 12.46 5.16
CA HIS A 505 -27.87 11.31 4.24
C HIS A 505 -27.57 11.71 2.78
N ILE A 506 -27.96 12.93 2.37
CA ILE A 506 -27.64 13.49 1.05
C ILE A 506 -26.15 13.88 0.99
N ASN A 507 -25.65 14.56 2.03
CA ASN A 507 -24.21 14.85 2.14
C ASN A 507 -23.38 13.56 2.07
N ALA A 508 -23.80 12.52 2.77
CA ALA A 508 -23.15 11.22 2.79
C ALA A 508 -23.22 10.48 1.43
N MET A 509 -24.02 10.91 0.46
CA MET A 509 -23.87 10.36 -0.90
C MET A 509 -22.57 10.80 -1.58
N HIS A 510 -22.00 11.93 -1.14
CA HIS A 510 -20.75 12.49 -1.63
C HIS A 510 -19.69 12.49 -0.52
N GLY A 511 -19.46 11.32 0.10
CA GLY A 511 -18.57 11.18 1.26
C GLY A 511 -17.11 11.56 1.03
N LYS A 512 -16.68 11.79 -0.21
CA LYS A 512 -15.31 12.21 -0.52
C LYS A 512 -15.28 13.20 -1.68
N GLU A 513 -14.47 14.24 -1.51
CA GLU A 513 -14.15 15.20 -2.55
C GLU A 513 -12.99 14.69 -3.41
N PHE A 514 -13.16 14.76 -4.74
CA PHE A 514 -12.18 14.34 -5.74
C PHE A 514 -11.80 15.47 -6.71
N PHE A 515 -12.36 16.67 -6.52
CA PHE A 515 -12.07 17.86 -7.30
C PHE A 515 -12.48 19.11 -6.50
N PRO A 516 -11.69 20.19 -6.52
CA PRO A 516 -10.47 20.38 -7.31
C PRO A 516 -9.25 19.64 -6.72
N PRO A 517 -8.19 19.36 -7.52
CA PRO A 517 -6.97 18.67 -7.10
C PRO A 517 -6.41 19.04 -5.74
N GLU A 518 -6.35 20.34 -5.45
CA GLU A 518 -5.81 20.89 -4.20
C GLU A 518 -6.57 20.47 -2.95
N ASN A 519 -7.82 20.04 -3.09
CA ASN A 519 -8.65 19.53 -2.00
C ASN A 519 -8.62 17.99 -1.88
N VAL A 520 -7.97 17.30 -2.83
CA VAL A 520 -7.95 15.83 -2.85
C VAL A 520 -6.95 15.30 -1.84
N VAL A 521 -7.46 14.96 -0.67
CA VAL A 521 -6.68 14.37 0.41
C VAL A 521 -6.72 12.83 0.37
N PRO A 522 -5.60 12.11 0.16
CA PRO A 522 -5.61 10.64 -0.03
C PRO A 522 -5.95 9.83 1.21
N TRP A 523 -5.57 10.28 2.40
CA TRP A 523 -5.82 9.53 3.65
C TRP A 523 -7.31 9.52 4.03
N ASP A 524 -8.10 10.50 3.60
CA ASP A 524 -9.56 10.52 3.78
C ASP A 524 -10.25 9.31 3.15
N ASN A 525 -9.63 8.64 2.17
CA ASN A 525 -10.16 7.40 1.62
C ASN A 525 -10.29 6.32 2.70
N ASN A 526 -9.37 6.27 3.67
CA ASN A 526 -9.51 5.38 4.84
C ASN A 526 -10.71 5.79 5.70
N LEU A 527 -10.84 7.08 6.01
CA LEU A 527 -11.93 7.60 6.85
C LEU A 527 -13.29 7.31 6.21
N CYS A 528 -13.41 7.60 4.92
CA CYS A 528 -14.60 7.38 4.12
C CYS A 528 -14.99 5.89 4.14
N LEU A 529 -14.10 5.00 3.70
CA LEU A 529 -14.44 3.58 3.56
C LEU A 529 -14.62 2.85 4.90
N MET A 530 -13.84 3.17 5.93
CA MET A 530 -14.04 2.62 7.28
C MET A 530 -15.36 3.10 7.88
N SER A 531 -15.75 4.35 7.64
CA SER A 531 -17.03 4.88 8.12
C SER A 531 -18.21 4.30 7.33
N MET A 532 -18.09 4.18 6.00
CA MET A 532 -19.07 3.46 5.19
C MET A 532 -19.29 2.03 5.65
N PHE A 533 -18.24 1.36 6.14
CA PHE A 533 -18.37 -0.01 6.66
C PHE A 533 -19.31 -0.07 7.88
N GLY A 534 -19.20 0.87 8.81
CA GLY A 534 -20.16 1.00 9.92
C GLY A 534 -21.57 1.36 9.45
N LEU A 535 -21.66 2.27 8.48
CA LEU A 535 -22.93 2.71 7.92
C LEU A 535 -23.69 1.57 7.21
N LEU A 536 -23.06 0.90 6.23
CA LEU A 536 -23.69 -0.12 5.40
C LEU A 536 -23.93 -1.46 6.12
N ASN A 537 -23.14 -1.79 7.14
CA ASN A 537 -23.36 -3.04 7.88
C ASN A 537 -24.47 -2.94 8.94
N TYR A 538 -24.74 -1.74 9.46
CA TYR A 538 -25.70 -1.54 10.55
C TYR A 538 -26.92 -0.68 10.17
N GLU A 539 -27.00 -0.15 8.95
CA GLU A 539 -28.20 0.52 8.44
C GLU A 539 -29.31 -0.51 8.15
N GLU A 540 -30.53 -0.21 8.60
CA GLU A 540 -31.69 -1.10 8.48
C GLU A 540 -32.69 -0.59 7.44
N ASN A 541 -32.64 0.71 7.11
CA ASN A 541 -33.53 1.31 6.13
C ASN A 541 -33.09 0.95 4.69
N PRO A 542 -33.93 0.24 3.91
CA PRO A 542 -33.60 -0.16 2.54
C PRO A 542 -33.32 1.01 1.59
N GLU A 543 -33.91 2.19 1.84
CA GLU A 543 -33.71 3.39 1.02
C GLU A 543 -32.28 3.91 1.20
N LEU A 544 -31.90 4.10 2.47
CA LEU A 544 -30.57 4.56 2.85
C LEU A 544 -29.49 3.56 2.42
N GLN A 545 -29.75 2.25 2.54
CA GLN A 545 -28.84 1.21 2.04
C GLN A 545 -28.52 1.39 0.55
N ILE A 546 -29.53 1.65 -0.29
CA ILE A 546 -29.31 1.90 -1.73
C ILE A 546 -28.51 3.21 -1.94
N MET A 547 -28.85 4.28 -1.23
CA MET A 547 -28.14 5.57 -1.34
C MET A 547 -26.67 5.46 -0.96
N TYR A 548 -26.35 4.82 0.16
CA TYR A 548 -24.97 4.62 0.60
C TYR A 548 -24.22 3.64 -0.29
N ARG A 549 -24.92 2.64 -0.86
CA ARG A 549 -24.34 1.74 -1.86
C ARG A 549 -23.92 2.47 -3.14
N MET A 550 -24.69 3.47 -3.57
CA MET A 550 -24.31 4.37 -4.68
C MET A 550 -23.09 5.23 -4.31
N SER A 551 -23.06 5.77 -3.10
CA SER A 551 -21.91 6.53 -2.61
C SER A 551 -20.63 5.70 -2.64
N LEU A 552 -20.71 4.44 -2.19
CA LEU A 552 -19.60 3.49 -2.21
C LEU A 552 -19.08 3.24 -3.64
N GLU A 553 -19.98 3.08 -4.64
CA GLU A 553 -19.53 2.97 -6.04
C GLU A 553 -18.77 4.22 -6.48
N ASN A 554 -19.31 5.41 -6.22
CA ASN A 554 -18.68 6.64 -6.63
C ASN A 554 -17.30 6.80 -5.98
N SER A 555 -17.18 6.57 -4.67
CA SER A 555 -15.90 6.65 -3.97
C SER A 555 -14.90 5.61 -4.47
N TRP A 556 -15.32 4.36 -4.69
CA TRP A 556 -14.42 3.31 -5.14
C TRP A 556 -13.95 3.52 -6.58
N LEU A 557 -14.79 4.00 -7.49
CA LEU A 557 -14.42 4.25 -8.89
C LEU A 557 -13.21 5.19 -9.00
N HIS A 558 -13.13 6.23 -8.17
CA HIS A 558 -12.03 7.21 -8.18
C HIS A 558 -10.70 6.63 -7.66
N ILE A 559 -10.74 5.62 -6.79
CA ILE A 559 -9.54 5.11 -6.10
C ILE A 559 -9.15 3.68 -6.51
N SER A 560 -10.04 2.96 -7.19
CA SER A 560 -9.88 1.54 -7.58
C SER A 560 -8.59 1.27 -8.36
N LYS A 561 -8.22 2.20 -9.25
CA LYS A 561 -7.02 2.11 -10.08
C LYS A 561 -5.70 2.31 -9.33
N GLN A 562 -5.75 2.69 -8.05
CA GLN A 562 -4.56 2.71 -7.20
C GLN A 562 -4.13 1.31 -6.74
N ASN A 563 -4.97 0.28 -6.95
CA ASN A 563 -4.75 -1.12 -6.53
C ASN A 563 -4.42 -1.26 -5.04
N ASN A 564 -5.08 -0.46 -4.20
CA ASN A 564 -4.91 -0.52 -2.76
C ASN A 564 -5.66 -1.72 -2.19
N ALA A 565 -4.94 -2.63 -1.52
CA ALA A 565 -5.52 -3.87 -1.00
C ALA A 565 -6.60 -3.60 0.06
N PHE A 566 -6.43 -2.61 0.93
CA PHE A 566 -7.40 -2.31 1.98
C PHE A 566 -8.68 -1.68 1.44
N TRP A 567 -8.56 -0.69 0.54
CA TRP A 567 -9.73 -0.06 -0.07
C TRP A 567 -10.55 -1.04 -0.91
N ASN A 568 -9.87 -1.88 -1.71
CA ASN A 568 -10.53 -2.91 -2.50
C ASN A 568 -11.21 -3.97 -1.62
N THR A 569 -10.61 -4.30 -0.47
CA THR A 569 -11.21 -5.26 0.48
C THR A 569 -12.45 -4.68 1.15
N LEU A 570 -12.40 -3.43 1.63
CA LEU A 570 -13.55 -2.73 2.20
C LEU A 570 -14.72 -2.65 1.20
N TYR A 571 -14.44 -2.21 -0.04
CA TYR A 571 -15.44 -2.14 -1.11
C TYR A 571 -16.11 -3.49 -1.35
N ALA A 572 -15.32 -4.54 -1.60
CA ALA A 572 -15.86 -5.84 -1.96
C ALA A 572 -16.61 -6.51 -0.78
N ALA A 573 -16.19 -6.26 0.46
CA ALA A 573 -16.90 -6.73 1.65
C ALA A 573 -18.30 -6.07 1.76
N MET A 574 -18.38 -4.75 1.61
CA MET A 574 -19.64 -4.02 1.67
C MET A 574 -20.55 -4.34 0.48
N ALA A 575 -20.01 -4.39 -0.74
CA ALA A 575 -20.76 -4.77 -1.95
C ALA A 575 -21.28 -6.22 -1.85
N GLY A 576 -20.48 -7.14 -1.32
CA GLY A 576 -20.89 -8.51 -1.04
C GLY A 576 -21.97 -8.61 0.02
N ASN A 577 -21.93 -7.77 1.06
CA ASN A 577 -23.00 -7.69 2.06
C ASN A 577 -24.31 -7.19 1.43
N PHE A 578 -24.25 -6.11 0.65
CA PHE A 578 -25.41 -5.59 -0.08
C PHE A 578 -26.04 -6.66 -1.00
N LYS A 579 -25.21 -7.40 -1.76
CA LYS A 579 -25.70 -8.52 -2.58
C LYS A 579 -26.46 -9.56 -1.75
N LYS A 580 -25.93 -9.94 -0.58
CA LYS A 580 -26.63 -10.86 0.34
C LYS A 580 -27.96 -10.29 0.84
N GLN A 581 -28.06 -8.98 1.05
CA GLN A 581 -29.31 -8.32 1.43
C GLN A 581 -30.34 -8.39 0.31
N VAL A 582 -29.92 -8.19 -0.95
CA VAL A 582 -30.78 -8.36 -2.14
C VAL A 582 -31.29 -9.80 -2.23
N GLU A 583 -30.42 -10.79 -2.05
CA GLU A 583 -30.79 -12.21 -2.08
C GLU A 583 -31.77 -12.61 -0.95
N LYS A 584 -31.80 -11.85 0.16
CA LYS A 584 -32.75 -12.03 1.26
C LYS A 584 -34.11 -11.36 1.04
N GLY A 585 -34.29 -10.63 -0.06
CA GLY A 585 -35.55 -9.94 -0.38
C GLY A 585 -35.77 -8.63 0.39
N ILE A 586 -34.71 -8.02 0.96
CA ILE A 586 -34.82 -6.75 1.70
C ILE A 586 -35.35 -5.60 0.82
N PHE A 587 -35.16 -5.70 -0.51
CA PHE A 587 -35.53 -4.67 -1.49
C PHE A 587 -36.62 -5.16 -2.47
N ASP A 588 -37.40 -6.19 -2.11
CA ASP A 588 -38.44 -6.76 -2.98
C ASP A 588 -39.63 -5.81 -3.16
N GLU A 589 -39.89 -4.96 -2.16
CA GLU A 589 -40.83 -3.86 -2.27
C GLU A 589 -40.16 -2.66 -2.96
N ASN A 590 -40.96 -1.90 -3.70
CA ASN A 590 -40.45 -0.69 -4.34
C ASN A 590 -40.16 0.39 -3.28
N VAL A 591 -38.90 0.43 -2.83
CA VAL A 591 -38.41 1.35 -1.79
C VAL A 591 -38.59 2.81 -2.18
N PHE A 592 -38.39 3.15 -3.45
CA PHE A 592 -38.59 4.52 -3.96
C PHE A 592 -39.93 4.61 -4.69
N SER A 593 -41.00 4.98 -3.97
CA SER A 593 -42.37 5.02 -4.50
C SER A 593 -42.51 5.86 -5.77
N ASP A 594 -41.78 6.97 -5.84
CA ASP A 594 -41.85 7.93 -6.94
C ASP A 594 -40.98 7.54 -8.15
N ALA A 595 -40.15 6.49 -7.97
CA ALA A 595 -39.21 6.00 -8.97
C ALA A 595 -39.33 4.46 -9.12
N GLY A 596 -40.50 3.98 -9.54
CA GLY A 596 -40.89 2.56 -9.51
C GLY A 596 -39.98 1.54 -10.19
N GLY A 597 -39.06 1.96 -11.06
CA GLY A 597 -38.05 1.08 -11.67
C GLY A 597 -36.67 1.13 -11.00
N PHE A 598 -36.43 2.11 -10.14
CA PHE A 598 -35.10 2.45 -9.63
C PHE A 598 -34.56 1.39 -8.67
N THR A 599 -35.37 0.93 -7.70
CA THR A 599 -34.96 -0.14 -6.77
C THR A 599 -34.50 -1.39 -7.52
N LYS A 600 -35.25 -1.82 -8.54
CA LYS A 600 -34.91 -3.00 -9.35
C LYS A 600 -33.66 -2.78 -10.20
N MET A 601 -33.46 -1.58 -10.74
CA MET A 601 -32.26 -1.22 -11.49
C MET A 601 -31.03 -1.23 -10.58
N ALA A 602 -31.07 -0.48 -9.47
CA ALA A 602 -29.97 -0.32 -8.54
C ALA A 602 -29.55 -1.65 -7.90
N THR A 603 -30.51 -2.46 -7.42
CA THR A 603 -30.21 -3.77 -6.84
C THR A 603 -29.57 -4.73 -7.85
N LYS A 604 -30.02 -4.71 -9.11
CA LYS A 604 -29.41 -5.50 -10.19
C LYS A 604 -27.98 -5.04 -10.50
N GLU A 605 -27.78 -3.74 -10.65
CA GLU A 605 -26.49 -3.14 -10.98
C GLU A 605 -25.46 -3.38 -9.87
N PHE A 606 -25.79 -2.99 -8.63
CA PHE A 606 -24.87 -3.05 -7.50
C PHE A 606 -24.66 -4.46 -6.93
N SER A 607 -25.48 -5.44 -7.30
CA SER A 607 -25.23 -6.86 -7.03
C SER A 607 -24.23 -7.49 -8.02
N ASN A 608 -24.02 -6.87 -9.18
CA ASN A 608 -23.06 -7.30 -10.20
C ASN A 608 -21.79 -6.43 -10.17
N TYR A 609 -21.25 -6.22 -8.98
CA TYR A 609 -20.08 -5.38 -8.75
C TYR A 609 -18.79 -6.05 -9.28
N PRO A 610 -17.77 -5.27 -9.70
CA PRO A 610 -16.46 -5.81 -10.09
C PRO A 610 -15.80 -6.55 -8.92
N ASP A 611 -15.23 -7.74 -9.16
CA ASP A 611 -14.49 -8.50 -8.14
C ASP A 611 -13.01 -8.06 -8.13
N PRO A 612 -12.53 -7.32 -7.11
CA PRO A 612 -11.14 -6.86 -7.04
C PRO A 612 -10.19 -7.92 -6.45
N GLY A 613 -10.63 -9.16 -6.22
CA GLY A 613 -9.85 -10.21 -5.54
C GLY A 613 -8.45 -10.43 -6.13
N CYS A 614 -8.32 -10.43 -7.46
CA CYS A 614 -7.01 -10.54 -8.14
C CYS A 614 -6.10 -9.34 -7.84
N SER A 615 -6.65 -8.12 -7.81
CA SER A 615 -5.91 -6.90 -7.46
C SER A 615 -5.45 -6.94 -6.00
N ILE A 616 -6.34 -7.30 -5.07
CA ILE A 616 -6.02 -7.45 -3.64
C ILE A 616 -4.85 -8.42 -3.47
N LYS A 617 -4.96 -9.62 -4.07
CA LYS A 617 -3.93 -10.66 -4.00
C LYS A 617 -2.58 -10.19 -4.54
N LYS A 618 -2.57 -9.61 -5.75
CA LYS A 618 -1.34 -9.10 -6.38
C LYS A 618 -0.66 -8.01 -5.54
N THR A 619 -1.44 -7.11 -4.93
CA THR A 619 -0.87 -6.08 -4.04
C THR A 619 -0.30 -6.70 -2.76
N LEU A 620 -1.02 -7.64 -2.11
CA LEU A 620 -0.53 -8.33 -0.92
C LEU A 620 0.76 -9.13 -1.18
N GLU A 621 0.89 -9.77 -2.35
CA GLU A 621 2.12 -10.44 -2.78
C GLU A 621 3.29 -9.47 -2.88
N ARG A 622 3.06 -8.25 -3.38
CA ARG A 622 4.10 -7.26 -3.66
C ARG A 622 4.47 -6.38 -2.48
N ILE A 623 3.67 -6.28 -1.42
CA ILE A 623 4.04 -5.49 -0.22
C ILE A 623 5.43 -5.93 0.30
N PRO A 624 6.41 -5.03 0.43
CA PRO A 624 7.78 -5.39 0.83
C PRO A 624 7.85 -5.83 2.30
N LEU A 625 8.84 -6.64 2.66
CA LEU A 625 8.98 -7.18 4.02
C LEU A 625 9.56 -6.19 5.04
N ASP A 626 10.29 -5.16 4.59
CA ASP A 626 10.93 -4.16 5.45
C ASP A 626 9.98 -3.01 5.84
N LEU A 627 8.94 -2.76 5.04
CA LEU A 627 7.98 -1.67 5.21
C LEU A 627 8.65 -0.30 5.40
N ILE A 628 9.78 -0.11 4.73
CA ILE A 628 10.48 1.17 4.67
C ILE A 628 9.98 1.95 3.44
N GLY A 629 9.68 3.23 3.67
CA GLY A 629 9.50 4.19 2.60
C GLY A 629 10.86 4.63 2.05
N TYR A 630 11.05 4.54 0.75
CA TYR A 630 12.27 4.98 0.07
C TYR A 630 11.92 6.13 -0.85
N GLU A 631 12.71 7.19 -0.88
CA GLU A 631 12.49 8.25 -1.85
C GLU A 631 12.63 7.70 -3.28
N MET A 632 11.61 7.96 -4.09
CA MET A 632 11.51 7.44 -5.45
C MET A 632 10.89 8.48 -6.36
N ASP A 633 11.60 8.80 -7.44
CA ASP A 633 11.10 9.59 -8.55
C ASP A 633 10.88 8.68 -9.76
N ASN A 634 9.62 8.42 -10.08
CA ASN A 634 9.15 7.63 -11.22
C ASN A 634 8.77 8.50 -12.43
N THR A 635 9.02 9.81 -12.43
CA THR A 635 8.60 10.71 -13.52
C THR A 635 9.34 10.46 -14.84
N HIS A 636 10.49 9.78 -14.81
CA HIS A 636 11.26 9.40 -15.99
C HIS A 636 10.70 8.19 -16.74
N ARG A 637 9.69 7.51 -16.19
CA ARG A 637 9.21 6.24 -16.72
C ARG A 637 8.53 6.40 -18.07
N LEU A 638 8.93 5.58 -19.03
CA LEU A 638 8.31 5.53 -20.36
C LEU A 638 6.92 4.88 -20.35
N ASP A 639 6.62 4.07 -19.32
CA ASP A 639 5.36 3.37 -19.14
C ASP A 639 4.35 4.16 -18.28
N VAL A 640 4.55 5.47 -18.11
CA VAL A 640 3.71 6.37 -17.31
C VAL A 640 3.17 7.52 -18.15
N GLU A 641 1.93 7.92 -17.86
CA GLU A 641 1.26 9.12 -18.36
C GLU A 641 1.02 10.07 -17.18
N PHE A 642 1.36 11.35 -17.37
CA PHE A 642 1.10 12.39 -16.38
C PHE A 642 -0.37 12.79 -16.39
N ASP A 643 -0.92 13.08 -15.21
CA ASP A 643 -2.30 13.54 -15.06
C ASP A 643 -2.46 14.94 -15.68
N PRO A 644 -3.28 15.10 -16.73
CA PRO A 644 -3.44 16.38 -17.43
C PRO A 644 -4.43 17.34 -16.75
N THR A 645 -4.98 16.98 -15.58
CA THR A 645 -6.01 17.77 -14.90
C THR A 645 -5.50 19.18 -14.54
N PRO A 646 -6.21 20.26 -14.90
CA PRO A 646 -5.80 21.62 -14.54
C PRO A 646 -5.63 21.78 -13.02
N GLY A 647 -4.49 22.34 -12.58
CA GLY A 647 -4.18 22.53 -11.16
C GLY A 647 -3.50 21.32 -10.49
N GLN A 648 -3.41 20.18 -11.18
CA GLN A 648 -2.75 18.99 -10.67
C GLN A 648 -1.22 19.17 -10.56
N GLU A 649 -0.62 18.54 -9.56
CA GLU A 649 0.84 18.49 -9.42
C GLU A 649 1.50 17.79 -10.63
N SER A 650 2.61 18.33 -11.13
CA SER A 650 3.33 17.77 -12.28
C SER A 650 3.98 16.40 -12.04
N THR A 651 3.97 15.94 -10.79
CA THR A 651 4.51 14.65 -10.33
C THR A 651 3.44 13.59 -10.15
N MET A 652 2.23 13.83 -10.66
CA MET A 652 1.09 12.91 -10.54
C MET A 652 0.81 12.23 -11.89
N GLY A 653 0.48 10.94 -11.83
CA GLY A 653 0.17 10.16 -13.04
C GLY A 653 -0.04 8.67 -12.78
N TRP A 654 -0.25 7.93 -13.87
CA TRP A 654 -0.53 6.50 -13.85
C TRP A 654 0.26 5.79 -14.94
N ARG A 655 0.38 4.47 -14.85
CA ARG A 655 0.92 3.66 -15.94
C ARG A 655 0.02 3.75 -17.17
N VAL A 656 0.56 3.45 -18.36
CA VAL A 656 -0.21 3.40 -19.63
C VAL A 656 -1.43 2.46 -19.63
N ASP A 657 -1.57 1.58 -18.63
CA ASP A 657 -2.78 0.75 -18.42
C ASP A 657 -3.84 1.42 -17.52
N GLY A 658 -3.60 2.67 -17.11
CA GLY A 658 -4.43 3.48 -16.23
C GLY A 658 -4.25 3.21 -14.73
N TYR A 659 -3.43 2.23 -14.33
CA TYR A 659 -3.23 1.89 -12.93
C TYR A 659 -2.03 2.61 -12.33
N ALA A 660 -2.05 2.85 -11.02
CA ALA A 660 -0.89 3.32 -10.29
C ALA A 660 0.31 2.35 -10.44
N VAL A 661 1.53 2.89 -10.35
CA VAL A 661 2.78 2.10 -10.29
C VAL A 661 2.67 1.01 -9.22
N PRO A 662 3.28 -0.17 -9.28
CA PRO A 662 3.08 -1.17 -8.22
C PRO A 662 3.67 -0.77 -6.85
N VAL A 663 3.14 -1.30 -5.74
CA VAL A 663 3.53 -0.90 -4.35
C VAL A 663 5.03 -1.03 -4.06
N ASP A 664 5.70 -2.04 -4.62
CA ASP A 664 7.14 -2.27 -4.47
C ASP A 664 8.00 -1.41 -5.43
N GLU A 665 7.37 -0.58 -6.25
CA GLU A 665 7.97 0.37 -7.20
C GLU A 665 7.61 1.85 -6.88
N ARG A 666 6.90 2.12 -5.77
CA ARG A 666 6.52 3.49 -5.31
C ARG A 666 7.33 3.98 -4.11
N GLY A 667 7.42 5.29 -3.89
CA GLY A 667 8.17 5.83 -2.75
C GLY A 667 7.59 5.56 -1.36
N HIS A 668 6.31 5.20 -1.29
CA HIS A 668 5.61 4.88 -0.04
C HIS A 668 5.12 3.44 -0.03
N VAL A 669 4.96 2.89 1.18
CA VAL A 669 4.38 1.56 1.40
C VAL A 669 3.03 1.63 2.11
N ARG A 670 2.72 2.79 2.72
CA ARG A 670 1.46 3.00 3.41
C ARG A 670 0.27 3.05 2.45
N GLN A 671 -0.87 2.56 2.94
CA GLN A 671 -2.13 2.48 2.21
C GLN A 671 -2.99 3.75 2.28
N ASP A 672 -2.55 4.80 2.95
CA ASP A 672 -3.25 6.08 3.07
C ASP A 672 -2.54 7.21 2.29
N ARG A 673 -1.74 6.82 1.30
CA ARG A 673 -0.99 7.70 0.40
C ARG A 673 -1.53 7.56 -1.02
N ASP A 674 -1.31 8.60 -1.82
CA ASP A 674 -1.75 8.57 -3.21
C ASP A 674 -0.83 7.68 -4.06
N GLY A 675 -1.39 6.59 -4.57
CA GLY A 675 -0.69 5.70 -5.49
C GLY A 675 -0.31 6.33 -6.82
N PHE A 676 -0.93 7.45 -7.19
CA PHE A 676 -0.61 8.19 -8.41
C PHE A 676 0.53 9.20 -8.23
N ALA A 677 1.07 9.38 -7.01
CA ALA A 677 2.28 10.15 -6.79
C ALA A 677 3.50 9.43 -7.37
N LEU A 678 4.05 9.96 -8.47
CA LEU A 678 5.21 9.39 -9.16
C LEU A 678 6.51 9.75 -8.46
N HIS A 679 6.59 10.95 -7.89
CA HIS A 679 7.71 11.39 -7.06
C HIS A 679 7.24 11.52 -5.62
N TYR A 680 7.76 10.67 -4.73
CA TYR A 680 7.32 10.64 -3.35
C TYR A 680 8.42 10.21 -2.38
N SER A 681 8.39 10.77 -1.18
CA SER A 681 9.16 10.36 -0.01
C SER A 681 8.19 10.16 1.16
N GLU A 682 8.31 9.04 1.86
CA GLU A 682 7.41 8.70 2.97
C GLU A 682 7.45 9.74 4.10
N VAL A 683 6.35 9.91 4.82
CA VAL A 683 6.32 10.80 5.99
C VAL A 683 7.29 10.29 7.07
N GLY A 684 8.17 11.16 7.57
CA GLY A 684 9.35 10.78 8.37
C GLY A 684 10.60 10.51 7.51
N GLY A 685 10.46 10.60 6.19
CA GLY A 685 11.51 10.51 5.19
C GLY A 685 12.26 9.19 5.25
N ILE A 686 13.57 9.28 5.05
CA ILE A 686 14.52 8.17 5.01
C ILE A 686 14.67 7.41 6.35
N LYS A 687 13.97 7.86 7.40
CA LYS A 687 14.00 7.32 8.75
C LYS A 687 12.67 6.70 9.18
N ALA A 688 11.68 6.59 8.29
CA ALA A 688 10.40 5.99 8.65
C ALA A 688 10.39 4.47 8.40
N GLU A 689 10.04 3.70 9.42
CA GLU A 689 9.67 2.28 9.30
C GLU A 689 8.20 2.13 9.70
N GLN A 690 7.41 1.51 8.83
CA GLN A 690 5.98 1.32 9.04
C GLN A 690 5.68 -0.05 9.64
N GLU A 691 4.56 -0.12 10.32
CA GLU A 691 4.09 -1.32 11.01
C GLU A 691 3.34 -2.28 10.06
N GLY A 692 3.16 -3.54 10.45
CA GLY A 692 2.63 -4.62 9.60
C GLY A 692 1.12 -4.60 9.27
N THR A 693 0.31 -3.72 9.85
CA THR A 693 -1.16 -3.69 9.72
C THR A 693 -1.60 -3.46 8.29
N PHE A 694 -0.83 -2.69 7.51
CA PHE A 694 -1.10 -2.48 6.08
C PHE A 694 -1.10 -3.77 5.25
N PHE A 695 -0.45 -4.84 5.73
CA PHE A 695 -0.65 -6.17 5.17
C PHE A 695 -1.73 -6.95 5.94
N LEU A 696 -1.66 -6.96 7.27
CA LEU A 696 -2.45 -7.85 8.12
C LEU A 696 -3.96 -7.59 8.01
N LEU A 697 -4.38 -6.33 8.05
CA LEU A 697 -5.80 -5.97 8.00
C LEU A 697 -6.45 -6.39 6.68
N PRO A 698 -5.97 -5.93 5.50
CA PRO A 698 -6.55 -6.38 4.23
C PRO A 698 -6.42 -7.88 4.02
N TYR A 699 -5.33 -8.53 4.45
CA TYR A 699 -5.17 -9.98 4.30
C TYR A 699 -6.24 -10.77 5.08
N TYR A 700 -6.36 -10.54 6.38
CA TYR A 700 -7.33 -11.29 7.20
C TYR A 700 -8.76 -10.91 6.86
N MET A 701 -9.03 -9.64 6.57
CA MET A 701 -10.35 -9.22 6.15
C MET A 701 -10.73 -9.85 4.79
N ALA A 702 -9.84 -9.84 3.80
CA ALA A 702 -10.11 -10.46 2.50
C ALA A 702 -10.32 -11.97 2.59
N GLN A 703 -9.59 -12.67 3.48
CA GLN A 703 -9.85 -14.08 3.77
C GLN A 703 -11.21 -14.30 4.43
N TYR A 704 -11.57 -13.49 5.42
CA TYR A 704 -12.85 -13.57 6.11
C TYR A 704 -14.04 -13.41 5.16
N TYR A 705 -13.94 -12.51 4.19
CA TYR A 705 -14.95 -12.29 3.16
C TYR A 705 -14.79 -13.18 1.91
N ASN A 706 -13.84 -14.13 1.90
CA ASN A 706 -13.57 -15.04 0.77
C ASN A 706 -13.30 -14.31 -0.57
N LEU A 707 -12.51 -13.24 -0.50
CA LEU A 707 -12.15 -12.36 -1.63
C LEU A 707 -10.82 -12.74 -2.29
N LEU A 708 -9.96 -13.46 -1.58
CA LEU A 708 -8.77 -14.06 -2.18
C LEU A 708 -9.24 -15.33 -2.88
N LYS A 709 -9.05 -15.43 -4.20
CA LYS A 709 -9.34 -16.61 -5.02
C LYS A 709 -8.10 -17.03 -5.82
#